data_AF-A0A1G9AP47-F1
#
_entry.id   AF-A0A1G9AP47-F1
#
_cell.length_a   1.000
_cell.length_b   1.000
_cell.length_c   1.000
_cell.angle_alpha   90.00
_cell.angle_beta   90.00
_cell.angle_gamma   90.00
#
_symmetry.space_group_name_H-M   'P 1'
#
loop_
_entity.id
_entity.type
_entity.pdbx_description
1 polymer ?
#
loop_
_entity_poly.entity_id
_entity_poly.type
_entity_poly.pdbx_seq_one_letter_code
_entity_poly.pdbx_strand_id
1 'polypeptide(L)'
;MSRRVMHTPSTRSNATRASRTSRRLLAACLGAGLLATALVPATAAAASAPRTAGAASAKAAAKAAAAENLAQGKPIEASSSTQHYFAPNANDGSTSTYWEAAGNPSTLTVKLGADAELSSVVLKLNPDPAWSKRTQRIEVLGRTESGQSFSTIKAAADYEFDPAGNQNTVSIPVSGRYADVQLKITANSSGYAGQVAEFQVLGEPAPNPDLTVSGLTWTPSSPSESDTITAKATVRNAGNAASAATAAEVSLGGTVAGSAQVPALGAGESATVDVALGKRAQGSYTVSAVVDPKDTVTEQDEENNSLTAEGKLTVGQTPGPDLEVTGITSNPSSPAVGANVSFAVKVHNRGTSAVSAGSVTRLTVGDKTLNGTTPAVAAGATATVDINGTWTATSGGATLTATADATGTVAETNEDNNVFARSIVVGRGAALPYVEYEAEDARYEGTLLEADAERTFGHTNFATESSGRKSVRLNSTGQYVEFTATNASNSIVVRNSIPDAPGGGGQQKTLSLYADGKFVQKVTLSSKHSWLYGNTDQPEGLTNTPGGDARRLFDESHALLAQTYPAGTKFRLQRDAGDDAAYYIVDLIDLEQVAPPAEKPAECTSITEYGAIPNDGIDDTTALQKAVTADQNGDISCVWIPAGQWRQEQKILTDDPQNRGQFNQVGIRDVTIRGAGMWHSQLYTLTPPHQAGGINHPHEGNFGFDIDDNTKISDIAIFGSGQIRGGDGNAEGGVGINGRLGKGTKISNVWIEHANVGAWVGRDYSNIPELWNPGDGLEFSGMRIRNTYADGINFTNGTRNSTVYNSSFRNTGDDALAVWASKYVKDTSVDIGHDNVFRNNTIQLPWRANGIAIYGGYGNKVENNLVYDTMNYPGIMLATDHDPIPFTGQTLIANNGLYRTGGAFWNEDQEFGAITLFAQGPDIPGVTIRDTDIHDSTYDGIQFKTGGGAMPGVKVQNVTITKSNNGSGILAMGGARGDAELCNVTISDSRDGDVLVEPGSQFKITYCPGASPTARVGQQLAG
;
A
#
# COMPACT_ATOMS: atom_id res chain seq x y z
N MET A 1 19.40 -25.65 15.20
CA MET A 1 18.55 -26.70 15.83
C MET A 1 17.16 -26.12 16.11
N SER A 2 16.12 -26.69 15.51
CA SER A 2 14.78 -26.84 16.12
C SER A 2 13.96 -27.79 15.24
N ARG A 3 14.21 -29.09 15.44
CA ARG A 3 13.29 -30.15 15.02
C ARG A 3 12.03 -30.03 15.86
N ARG A 4 10.86 -29.86 15.23
CA ARG A 4 9.60 -30.30 15.84
C ARG A 4 9.23 -31.67 15.29
N VAL A 5 8.84 -32.51 16.23
CA VAL A 5 8.67 -33.95 16.17
C VAL A 5 7.54 -34.33 15.21
N MET A 6 7.89 -35.07 14.15
CA MET A 6 6.95 -35.88 13.38
C MET A 6 6.45 -37.04 14.24
N HIS A 7 5.14 -37.23 14.28
CA HIS A 7 4.50 -38.51 14.58
C HIS A 7 3.84 -39.02 13.31
N THR A 8 4.32 -40.16 12.82
CA THR A 8 3.72 -41.04 11.81
C THR A 8 4.15 -42.48 12.15
N PRO A 9 3.54 -43.57 11.66
CA PRO A 9 2.35 -43.69 10.78
C PRO A 9 1.34 -44.76 11.25
N SER A 10 0.15 -44.80 10.66
CA SER A 10 -0.51 -46.08 10.37
C SER A 10 -1.15 -46.05 8.98
N THR A 11 -1.15 -47.23 8.36
CA THR A 11 -1.05 -47.46 6.93
C THR A 11 -2.28 -48.17 6.34
N ARG A 12 -2.47 -48.01 5.02
CA ARG A 12 -3.17 -48.91 4.05
C ARG A 12 -4.71 -48.91 4.09
N SER A 13 -5.47 -49.02 2.99
CA SER A 13 -5.18 -49.17 1.55
C SER A 13 -6.49 -49.09 0.73
N ASN A 14 -6.39 -48.57 -0.51
CA ASN A 14 -7.03 -48.98 -1.78
C ASN A 14 -8.46 -49.55 -1.83
N ALA A 15 -9.28 -48.99 -2.75
CA ALA A 15 -9.84 -49.67 -3.96
C ALA A 15 -11.02 -48.86 -4.56
N THR A 16 -10.83 -48.14 -5.68
CA THR A 16 -11.20 -48.45 -7.09
C THR A 16 -12.67 -48.30 -7.54
N ARG A 17 -12.81 -47.52 -8.65
CA ARG A 17 -13.74 -47.68 -9.83
C ARG A 17 -15.26 -47.55 -9.56
N ALA A 18 -16.10 -47.07 -10.47
CA ALA A 18 -16.01 -46.64 -11.87
C ALA A 18 -17.31 -45.90 -12.29
N SER A 19 -17.19 -45.02 -13.29
CA SER A 19 -18.14 -44.74 -14.39
C SER A 19 -19.60 -44.30 -14.07
N ARG A 20 -20.16 -43.27 -14.70
CA ARG A 20 -20.62 -43.31 -16.11
C ARG A 20 -21.25 -41.96 -16.53
N THR A 21 -20.92 -41.48 -17.74
CA THR A 21 -21.77 -40.89 -18.82
C THR A 21 -22.79 -39.77 -18.48
N SER A 22 -22.90 -38.62 -19.17
CA SER A 22 -23.10 -38.36 -20.63
C SER A 22 -22.98 -36.83 -20.88
N ARG A 23 -22.25 -36.25 -21.86
CA ARG A 23 -22.61 -35.93 -23.28
C ARG A 23 -24.08 -35.49 -23.47
N ARG A 24 -24.51 -34.42 -24.17
CA ARG A 24 -24.00 -33.58 -25.30
C ARG A 24 -24.98 -32.38 -25.49
N LEU A 25 -24.50 -31.16 -25.72
CA LEU A 25 -24.53 -30.36 -26.98
C LEU A 25 -25.90 -29.87 -27.56
N LEU A 26 -25.96 -28.54 -27.78
CA LEU A 26 -26.29 -27.79 -29.02
C LEU A 26 -27.60 -26.93 -29.15
N ALA A 27 -27.35 -25.61 -29.27
CA ALA A 27 -27.73 -24.64 -30.33
C ALA A 27 -29.20 -24.27 -30.69
N ALA A 28 -29.47 -22.97 -30.50
CA ALA A 28 -30.01 -21.92 -31.40
C ALA A 28 -30.96 -22.24 -32.58
N CYS A 29 -31.99 -21.39 -32.77
CA CYS A 29 -32.33 -20.71 -34.04
C CYS A 29 -33.45 -19.65 -33.93
N LEU A 30 -33.36 -18.65 -34.83
CA LEU A 30 -34.22 -17.47 -35.10
C LEU A 30 -35.63 -17.79 -35.65
N GLY A 31 -36.52 -16.78 -35.62
CA GLY A 31 -37.64 -16.63 -36.56
C GLY A 31 -38.38 -15.29 -36.43
N ALA A 32 -38.45 -14.53 -37.52
CA ALA A 32 -39.07 -13.19 -37.65
C ALA A 32 -40.35 -13.22 -38.52
N GLY A 33 -41.16 -12.14 -38.48
CA GLY A 33 -42.12 -11.74 -39.53
C GLY A 33 -43.48 -11.22 -38.99
N LEU A 34 -43.75 -9.90 -38.96
CA LEU A 34 -44.38 -9.02 -39.98
C LEU A 34 -45.90 -9.27 -40.26
N LEU A 35 -46.76 -8.28 -39.98
CA LEU A 35 -47.55 -7.52 -40.98
C LEU A 35 -48.35 -6.36 -40.35
N ALA A 36 -48.43 -5.25 -41.09
CA ALA A 36 -49.14 -4.01 -40.78
C ALA A 36 -50.41 -3.85 -41.67
N THR A 37 -51.34 -2.96 -41.27
CA THR A 37 -52.21 -2.04 -42.07
C THR A 37 -53.44 -1.63 -41.21
N ALA A 38 -54.13 -0.48 -41.31
CA ALA A 38 -53.93 0.88 -41.81
C ALA A 38 -55.25 1.69 -41.55
N LEU A 39 -55.12 2.99 -41.21
CA LEU A 39 -56.00 4.17 -41.48
C LEU A 39 -57.53 4.25 -41.12
N VAL A 40 -57.87 5.09 -40.11
CA VAL A 40 -58.51 6.47 -40.13
C VAL A 40 -59.68 6.73 -41.15
N PRO A 41 -60.85 7.36 -40.80
CA PRO A 41 -60.93 8.82 -40.55
C PRO A 41 -61.96 9.41 -39.55
N ALA A 42 -61.72 10.70 -39.27
CA ALA A 42 -62.41 11.63 -38.37
C ALA A 42 -63.69 12.27 -38.97
N THR A 43 -64.55 12.88 -38.12
CA THR A 43 -64.84 14.35 -38.10
C THR A 43 -66.08 14.74 -37.27
N ALA A 44 -65.94 15.89 -36.58
CA ALA A 44 -66.91 16.96 -36.26
C ALA A 44 -68.11 16.66 -35.31
N ALA A 45 -68.67 17.57 -34.49
CA ALA A 45 -68.59 19.02 -34.32
C ALA A 45 -69.06 19.42 -32.89
N ALA A 46 -68.75 20.66 -32.49
CA ALA A 46 -69.12 21.31 -31.22
C ALA A 46 -70.41 22.17 -31.32
N ALA A 47 -71.14 22.38 -30.21
CA ALA A 47 -71.72 23.68 -29.78
C ALA A 47 -72.59 23.62 -28.47
N SER A 48 -72.12 24.35 -27.43
CA SER A 48 -72.75 25.24 -26.42
C SER A 48 -74.14 25.02 -25.73
N ALA A 49 -74.09 24.86 -24.37
CA ALA A 49 -74.75 25.54 -23.21
C ALA A 49 -76.30 25.78 -23.12
N PRO A 50 -76.97 26.02 -21.94
CA PRO A 50 -76.47 26.33 -20.57
C PRO A 50 -77.20 25.64 -19.36
N ARG A 51 -76.71 25.98 -18.15
CA ARG A 51 -77.14 25.77 -16.74
C ARG A 51 -78.63 25.48 -16.44
N THR A 52 -78.89 24.60 -15.44
CA THR A 52 -79.54 24.95 -14.14
C THR A 52 -79.34 23.85 -13.08
N ALA A 53 -79.21 24.29 -11.83
CA ALA A 53 -78.96 23.52 -10.62
C ALA A 53 -80.18 22.73 -10.11
N GLY A 54 -79.94 21.70 -9.29
CA GLY A 54 -80.94 21.22 -8.33
C GLY A 54 -80.81 19.76 -7.90
N ALA A 55 -80.30 19.58 -6.68
CA ALA A 55 -80.52 18.44 -5.76
C ALA A 55 -79.94 17.07 -6.19
N ALA A 56 -78.84 16.61 -5.59
CA ALA A 56 -78.77 16.10 -4.20
C ALA A 56 -79.81 15.01 -3.90
N SER A 57 -79.56 13.78 -4.36
CA SER A 57 -79.95 12.52 -3.68
C SER A 57 -79.64 11.25 -4.51
N ALA A 58 -78.41 11.08 -5.03
CA ALA A 58 -78.03 9.80 -5.65
C ALA A 58 -76.52 9.61 -5.73
N LYS A 59 -75.81 9.65 -4.60
CA LYS A 59 -74.41 9.21 -4.50
C LYS A 59 -74.06 8.85 -3.05
N ALA A 60 -74.86 7.96 -2.48
CA ALA A 60 -74.58 7.31 -1.20
C ALA A 60 -74.90 5.81 -1.34
N ALA A 61 -74.13 5.12 -2.19
CA ALA A 61 -73.90 3.69 -2.15
C ALA A 61 -72.99 3.29 -3.33
N ALA A 62 -71.98 2.47 -3.05
CA ALA A 62 -71.07 1.78 -3.97
C ALA A 62 -69.81 2.55 -4.46
N LYS A 63 -68.85 2.72 -3.54
CA LYS A 63 -67.48 2.21 -3.71
C LYS A 63 -66.84 2.07 -2.32
N ALA A 64 -66.99 0.91 -1.68
CA ALA A 64 -66.09 0.56 -0.58
C ALA A 64 -64.73 0.28 -1.24
N ALA A 65 -63.77 1.20 -1.10
CA ALA A 65 -62.38 0.88 -1.39
C ALA A 65 -61.98 -0.27 -0.46
N ALA A 66 -61.32 -1.31 -0.99
CA ALA A 66 -60.76 -2.34 -0.13
C ALA A 66 -59.69 -1.67 0.74
N ALA A 67 -59.84 -1.73 2.07
CA ALA A 67 -58.85 -1.15 2.99
C ALA A 67 -57.47 -1.75 2.71
N GLU A 68 -56.47 -0.90 2.56
CA GLU A 68 -55.09 -1.28 2.23
C GLU A 68 -54.36 -1.76 3.48
N ASN A 69 -53.46 -2.73 3.35
CA ASN A 69 -52.57 -3.12 4.45
C ASN A 69 -51.39 -2.15 4.55
N LEU A 70 -51.44 -1.28 5.54
CA LEU A 70 -50.47 -0.21 5.76
C LEU A 70 -49.21 -0.65 6.53
N ALA A 71 -49.17 -1.89 7.01
CA ALA A 71 -48.10 -2.38 7.88
C ALA A 71 -46.97 -3.13 7.15
N GLN A 72 -47.23 -3.64 5.94
CA GLN A 72 -46.27 -4.51 5.24
C GLN A 72 -45.00 -3.75 4.87
N GLY A 73 -43.83 -4.29 5.22
CA GLY A 73 -42.51 -3.68 4.96
C GLY A 73 -42.18 -2.44 5.80
N LYS A 74 -43.09 -1.95 6.65
CA LYS A 74 -42.84 -0.77 7.51
C LYS A 74 -41.96 -1.10 8.72
N PRO A 75 -41.32 -0.10 9.36
CA PRO A 75 -40.56 -0.33 10.59
C PRO A 75 -41.41 -0.97 11.70
N ILE A 76 -40.89 -2.04 12.30
CA ILE A 76 -41.57 -2.81 13.34
C ILE A 76 -40.62 -3.13 14.51
N GLU A 77 -41.08 -2.91 15.74
CA GLU A 77 -40.28 -3.02 16.96
C GLU A 77 -40.97 -3.92 17.99
N ALA A 78 -40.22 -4.82 18.63
CA ALA A 78 -40.73 -5.70 19.67
C ALA A 78 -40.06 -5.46 21.02
N SER A 79 -40.77 -5.72 22.12
CA SER A 79 -40.20 -5.67 23.48
C SER A 79 -39.09 -6.69 23.71
N SER A 80 -39.13 -7.82 22.99
CA SER A 80 -38.13 -8.88 23.04
C SER A 80 -38.30 -9.80 21.83
N SER A 81 -37.30 -10.65 21.59
CA SER A 81 -37.38 -11.76 20.64
C SER A 81 -36.60 -12.94 21.19
N THR A 82 -36.90 -14.15 20.72
CA THR A 82 -36.11 -15.35 21.02
C THR A 82 -35.53 -15.94 19.74
N GLN A 83 -34.32 -16.49 19.82
CA GLN A 83 -33.59 -17.09 18.70
C GLN A 83 -33.50 -16.14 17.49
N HIS A 84 -34.02 -16.56 16.33
CA HIS A 84 -34.02 -15.81 15.06
C HIS A 84 -35.44 -15.34 14.65
N TYR A 85 -36.40 -15.33 15.58
CA TYR A 85 -37.79 -14.93 15.34
C TYR A 85 -37.99 -13.44 15.66
N PHE A 86 -37.37 -12.57 14.86
CA PHE A 86 -37.33 -11.13 15.08
C PHE A 86 -38.58 -10.40 14.56
N ALA A 87 -38.79 -9.17 15.02
CA ALA A 87 -39.96 -8.35 14.68
C ALA A 87 -40.24 -8.20 13.16
N PRO A 88 -39.25 -8.01 12.27
CA PRO A 88 -39.49 -7.86 10.83
C PRO A 88 -40.16 -9.08 10.16
N ASN A 89 -40.04 -10.26 10.76
CA ASN A 89 -40.70 -11.46 10.28
C ASN A 89 -42.23 -11.40 10.42
N ALA A 90 -42.77 -10.41 11.15
CA ALA A 90 -44.20 -10.26 11.37
C ALA A 90 -44.87 -9.30 10.38
N ASN A 91 -44.15 -8.73 9.42
CA ASN A 91 -44.74 -7.87 8.38
C ASN A 91 -44.00 -7.97 7.03
N ASP A 92 -43.35 -9.10 6.78
CA ASP A 92 -42.62 -9.40 5.54
C ASP A 92 -43.53 -9.95 4.43
N GLY A 93 -44.81 -10.17 4.72
CA GLY A 93 -45.81 -10.71 3.79
C GLY A 93 -45.83 -12.24 3.73
N SER A 94 -45.15 -12.92 4.65
CA SER A 94 -44.97 -14.37 4.65
C SER A 94 -45.47 -15.00 5.96
N THR A 95 -46.47 -15.88 5.87
CA THR A 95 -46.90 -16.69 7.03
C THR A 95 -45.96 -17.85 7.36
N SER A 96 -44.85 -18.00 6.63
CA SER A 96 -43.86 -19.07 6.86
C SER A 96 -42.73 -18.64 7.81
N THR A 97 -42.58 -17.33 8.00
CA THR A 97 -41.71 -16.66 8.97
C THR A 97 -42.59 -16.12 10.11
N TYR A 98 -42.01 -15.83 11.27
CA TYR A 98 -42.74 -15.24 12.39
C TYR A 98 -41.85 -14.55 13.42
N TRP A 99 -42.45 -13.66 14.20
CA TRP A 99 -41.90 -13.11 15.43
C TRP A 99 -42.35 -13.94 16.64
N GLU A 100 -41.43 -14.17 17.58
CA GLU A 100 -41.71 -14.78 18.88
C GLU A 100 -41.00 -14.03 20.01
N ALA A 101 -41.77 -13.62 21.03
CA ALA A 101 -41.25 -12.96 22.22
C ALA A 101 -40.46 -13.92 23.13
N ALA A 102 -39.60 -13.36 24.00
CA ALA A 102 -38.89 -14.16 25.01
C ALA A 102 -39.76 -14.50 26.24
N GLY A 103 -40.89 -13.82 26.44
CA GLY A 103 -41.82 -14.01 27.57
C GLY A 103 -43.05 -13.11 27.46
N ASN A 104 -44.07 -13.37 28.29
CA ASN A 104 -45.27 -12.53 28.39
C ASN A 104 -45.30 -11.76 29.74
N PRO A 105 -45.80 -10.51 29.78
CA PRO A 105 -46.37 -9.76 28.65
C PRO A 105 -45.30 -9.30 27.65
N SER A 106 -45.69 -9.19 26.38
CA SER A 106 -44.83 -8.73 25.27
C SER A 106 -45.54 -7.70 24.41
N THR A 107 -44.77 -6.85 23.72
CA THR A 107 -45.30 -5.88 22.76
C THR A 107 -44.66 -6.00 21.38
N LEU A 108 -45.43 -5.66 20.35
CA LEU A 108 -45.00 -5.57 18.95
C LEU A 108 -45.65 -4.34 18.32
N THR A 109 -44.86 -3.41 17.80
CA THR A 109 -45.31 -2.08 17.35
C THR A 109 -44.93 -1.88 15.90
N VAL A 110 -45.89 -1.57 15.03
CA VAL A 110 -45.63 -1.12 13.65
C VAL A 110 -45.80 0.40 13.56
N LYS A 111 -44.84 1.06 12.90
CA LYS A 111 -44.85 2.49 12.62
C LYS A 111 -45.31 2.71 11.17
N LEU A 112 -46.50 3.28 10.97
CA LEU A 112 -47.10 3.45 9.65
C LEU A 112 -46.45 4.58 8.84
N GLY A 113 -45.71 5.47 9.52
CA GLY A 113 -45.06 6.66 8.96
C GLY A 113 -45.84 7.94 9.24
N ALA A 114 -47.15 7.91 9.02
CA ALA A 114 -48.06 9.02 9.29
C ALA A 114 -49.40 8.53 9.85
N ASP A 115 -50.19 9.46 10.38
CA ASP A 115 -51.55 9.18 10.84
C ASP A 115 -52.41 8.54 9.73
N ALA A 116 -53.02 7.38 10.00
CA ALA A 116 -53.95 6.71 9.10
C ALA A 116 -55.30 6.43 9.79
N GLU A 117 -56.40 6.49 9.04
CA GLU A 117 -57.73 6.10 9.51
C GLU A 117 -57.86 4.58 9.51
N LEU A 118 -57.84 3.98 10.70
CA LEU A 118 -57.79 2.52 10.84
C LEU A 118 -59.18 1.89 10.78
N SER A 119 -59.26 0.70 10.19
CA SER A 119 -60.48 -0.10 10.08
C SER A 119 -60.38 -1.46 10.78
N SER A 120 -59.22 -2.12 10.70
CA SER A 120 -58.98 -3.40 11.39
C SER A 120 -57.50 -3.70 11.53
N VAL A 121 -57.16 -4.54 12.51
CA VAL A 121 -55.87 -5.21 12.61
C VAL A 121 -56.08 -6.68 12.30
N VAL A 122 -55.35 -7.24 11.34
CA VAL A 122 -55.40 -8.66 11.00
C VAL A 122 -54.11 -9.32 11.43
N LEU A 123 -54.22 -10.31 12.31
CA LEU A 123 -53.09 -11.08 12.83
C LEU A 123 -53.14 -12.49 12.28
N LYS A 124 -52.01 -13.00 11.81
CA LYS A 124 -51.90 -14.38 11.35
C LYS A 124 -50.81 -15.15 12.08
N LEU A 125 -51.01 -16.45 12.17
CA LEU A 125 -49.97 -17.45 12.40
C LEU A 125 -49.91 -18.36 11.16
N ASN A 126 -48.85 -19.18 11.08
CA ASN A 126 -48.72 -20.15 9.99
C ASN A 126 -49.95 -21.09 9.96
N PRO A 127 -50.64 -21.26 8.82
CA PRO A 127 -51.84 -22.10 8.73
C PRO A 127 -51.56 -23.61 8.77
N ASP A 128 -50.30 -24.05 8.77
CA ASP A 128 -49.93 -25.46 8.87
C ASP A 128 -50.53 -26.10 10.14
N PRO A 129 -51.17 -27.30 10.07
CA PRO A 129 -51.70 -28.00 11.24
C PRO A 129 -50.68 -28.26 12.37
N ALA A 130 -49.37 -28.23 12.10
CA ALA A 130 -48.32 -28.26 13.11
C ALA A 130 -48.41 -27.06 14.08
N TRP A 131 -48.96 -25.94 13.63
CA TRP A 131 -49.33 -24.81 14.48
C TRP A 131 -50.69 -25.08 15.13
N SER A 132 -50.66 -25.92 16.18
CA SER A 132 -51.82 -26.32 16.98
C SER A 132 -52.72 -25.14 17.38
N LYS A 133 -54.02 -25.44 17.48
CA LYS A 133 -55.06 -24.51 17.96
C LYS A 133 -54.63 -23.86 19.28
N ARG A 134 -54.66 -22.52 19.33
CA ARG A 134 -54.23 -21.75 20.49
C ARG A 134 -55.00 -20.44 20.63
N THR A 135 -54.99 -19.88 21.83
CA THR A 135 -55.61 -18.60 22.13
C THR A 135 -54.56 -17.63 22.64
N GLN A 136 -54.49 -16.43 22.06
CA GLN A 136 -53.65 -15.35 22.57
C GLN A 136 -54.52 -14.21 23.12
N ARG A 137 -54.14 -13.66 24.28
CA ARG A 137 -54.83 -12.53 24.90
C ARG A 137 -54.15 -11.22 24.48
N ILE A 138 -54.82 -10.45 23.63
CA ILE A 138 -54.24 -9.31 22.89
C ILE A 138 -55.02 -8.03 23.18
N GLU A 139 -54.31 -6.98 23.57
CA GLU A 139 -54.76 -5.58 23.58
C GLU A 139 -54.15 -4.85 22.37
N VAL A 140 -54.93 -4.00 21.69
CA VAL A 140 -54.43 -3.17 20.58
C VAL A 140 -54.38 -1.71 21.03
N LEU A 141 -53.22 -1.09 20.92
CA LEU A 141 -52.96 0.29 21.28
C LEU A 141 -52.54 1.11 20.06
N GLY A 142 -52.76 2.42 20.14
CA GLY A 142 -52.47 3.38 19.08
C GLY A 142 -51.81 4.63 19.62
N ARG A 143 -50.94 5.22 18.81
CA ARG A 143 -50.33 6.52 19.04
C ARG A 143 -50.49 7.37 17.79
N THR A 144 -51.01 8.58 17.95
CA THR A 144 -51.06 9.57 16.88
C THR A 144 -49.66 10.10 16.59
N GLU A 145 -49.45 10.67 15.43
CA GLU A 145 -48.16 11.26 15.03
C GLU A 145 -47.66 12.31 16.05
N SER A 146 -48.54 13.17 16.56
CA SER A 146 -48.21 14.16 17.59
C SER A 146 -48.24 13.61 19.03
N GLY A 147 -48.53 12.33 19.21
CA GLY A 147 -48.79 11.69 20.49
C GLY A 147 -47.51 11.19 21.15
N GLN A 148 -47.34 11.43 22.45
CA GLN A 148 -46.17 10.99 23.22
C GLN A 148 -46.35 9.63 23.90
N SER A 149 -47.56 9.06 23.91
CA SER A 149 -47.87 7.80 24.60
C SER A 149 -48.95 7.00 23.88
N PHE A 150 -48.90 5.67 24.01
CA PHE A 150 -49.91 4.77 23.47
C PHE A 150 -51.21 4.83 24.28
N SER A 151 -52.35 4.76 23.58
CA SER A 151 -53.68 4.67 24.15
C SER A 151 -54.40 3.42 23.64
N THR A 152 -55.27 2.81 24.46
CA THR A 152 -56.01 1.61 24.06
C THR A 152 -56.98 1.91 22.92
N ILE A 153 -56.80 1.28 21.76
CA ILE A 153 -57.77 1.29 20.64
C ILE A 153 -58.78 0.16 20.83
N LYS A 154 -58.30 -1.01 21.26
CA LYS A 154 -59.12 -2.18 21.55
C LYS A 154 -58.68 -2.83 22.85
N ALA A 155 -59.62 -2.95 23.78
CA ALA A 155 -59.38 -3.60 25.07
C ALA A 155 -58.93 -5.06 24.91
N ALA A 156 -58.15 -5.54 25.88
CA ALA A 156 -57.62 -6.90 25.90
C ALA A 156 -58.73 -7.96 25.80
N ALA A 157 -58.64 -8.82 24.78
CA ALA A 157 -59.54 -9.95 24.57
C ALA A 157 -58.78 -11.21 24.14
N ASP A 158 -59.43 -12.36 24.29
CA ASP A 158 -58.88 -13.65 23.90
C ASP A 158 -59.23 -13.92 22.44
N TYR A 159 -58.22 -14.16 21.61
CA TYR A 159 -58.37 -14.44 20.19
C TYR A 159 -57.85 -15.83 19.85
N GLU A 160 -58.72 -16.64 19.26
CA GLU A 160 -58.42 -18.02 18.89
C GLU A 160 -57.80 -18.08 17.49
N PHE A 161 -56.65 -18.73 17.41
CA PHE A 161 -55.97 -19.13 16.18
C PHE A 161 -56.19 -20.64 16.03
N ASP A 162 -56.96 -21.02 15.01
CA ASP A 162 -57.30 -22.40 14.69
C ASP A 162 -56.93 -22.70 13.23
N PRO A 163 -55.93 -23.56 12.96
CA PRO A 163 -55.51 -23.86 11.59
C PRO A 163 -56.63 -24.51 10.77
N ALA A 164 -57.55 -25.26 11.41
CA ALA A 164 -58.68 -25.90 10.75
C ALA A 164 -59.91 -24.98 10.65
N GLY A 165 -60.11 -24.09 11.63
CA GLY A 165 -61.27 -23.22 11.73
C GLY A 165 -61.14 -21.92 10.95
N ASN A 166 -60.12 -21.12 11.27
CA ASN A 166 -59.91 -19.77 10.69
C ASN A 166 -58.58 -19.64 9.95
N GLN A 167 -57.93 -20.77 9.61
CA GLN A 167 -56.61 -20.80 8.98
C GLN A 167 -55.60 -19.94 9.75
N ASN A 168 -55.68 -20.00 11.09
CA ASN A 168 -54.81 -19.21 11.98
C ASN A 168 -54.83 -17.70 11.69
N THR A 169 -55.98 -17.15 11.28
CA THR A 169 -56.15 -15.72 11.00
C THR A 169 -57.23 -15.11 11.88
N VAL A 170 -56.90 -14.02 12.55
CA VAL A 170 -57.79 -13.24 13.42
C VAL A 170 -57.89 -11.83 12.88
N SER A 171 -59.12 -11.33 12.72
CA SER A 171 -59.39 -9.93 12.38
C SER A 171 -59.99 -9.20 13.56
N ILE A 172 -59.35 -8.12 14.01
CA ILE A 172 -59.72 -7.29 15.15
C ILE A 172 -60.21 -5.94 14.64
N PRO A 173 -61.53 -5.64 14.69
CA PRO A 173 -62.04 -4.34 14.30
C PRO A 173 -61.53 -3.25 15.24
N VAL A 174 -60.91 -2.23 14.65
CA VAL A 174 -60.41 -1.02 15.31
C VAL A 174 -60.94 0.22 14.60
N SER A 175 -60.87 1.38 15.23
CA SER A 175 -61.27 2.65 14.64
C SER A 175 -60.45 3.79 15.24
N GLY A 176 -60.25 4.85 14.47
CA GLY A 176 -59.53 6.05 14.89
C GLY A 176 -58.26 6.27 14.06
N ARG A 177 -57.68 7.45 14.24
CA ARG A 177 -56.55 7.95 13.46
C ARG A 177 -55.26 7.78 14.26
N TYR A 178 -54.30 7.03 13.74
CA TYR A 178 -53.04 6.72 14.44
C TYR A 178 -51.87 6.54 13.46
N ALA A 179 -50.67 6.91 13.87
CA ALA A 179 -49.42 6.73 13.13
C ALA A 179 -48.67 5.45 13.54
N ASP A 180 -48.87 4.97 14.78
CA ASP A 180 -48.33 3.70 15.25
C ASP A 180 -49.42 2.81 15.82
N VAL A 181 -49.30 1.49 15.60
CA VAL A 181 -50.18 0.47 16.18
C VAL A 181 -49.34 -0.55 16.94
N GLN A 182 -49.68 -0.77 18.20
CA GLN A 182 -48.98 -1.71 19.08
C GLN A 182 -49.92 -2.84 19.51
N LEU A 183 -49.45 -4.07 19.40
CA LEU A 183 -50.01 -5.23 20.07
C LEU A 183 -49.38 -5.36 21.45
N LYS A 184 -50.20 -5.63 22.46
CA LYS A 184 -49.74 -6.06 23.79
C LYS A 184 -50.35 -7.42 24.09
N ILE A 185 -49.50 -8.44 24.09
CA ILE A 185 -49.89 -9.84 24.28
C ILE A 185 -49.55 -10.25 25.70
N THR A 186 -50.55 -10.71 26.45
CA THR A 186 -50.41 -11.02 27.89
C THR A 186 -50.45 -12.51 28.19
N ALA A 187 -50.98 -13.33 27.29
CA ALA A 187 -51.02 -14.79 27.42
C ALA A 187 -51.09 -15.47 26.04
N ASN A 188 -50.57 -16.70 25.94
CA ASN A 188 -50.69 -17.59 24.79
C ASN A 188 -50.84 -19.04 25.30
N SER A 189 -51.92 -19.75 24.90
CA SER A 189 -52.24 -21.08 25.41
C SER A 189 -51.39 -22.22 24.84
N SER A 190 -50.52 -21.95 23.86
CA SER A 190 -49.61 -22.96 23.28
C SER A 190 -48.41 -23.33 24.17
N GLY A 191 -48.19 -22.59 25.26
CA GLY A 191 -47.02 -22.73 26.13
C GLY A 191 -45.84 -21.81 25.75
N TYR A 192 -45.88 -21.18 24.57
CA TYR A 192 -44.92 -20.17 24.13
C TYR A 192 -45.35 -18.75 24.53
N ALA A 193 -44.48 -17.76 24.33
CA ALA A 193 -44.81 -16.34 24.52
C ALA A 193 -45.64 -15.80 23.33
N GLY A 194 -45.79 -14.47 23.22
CA GLY A 194 -46.47 -13.85 22.08
C GLY A 194 -45.83 -14.25 20.75
N GLN A 195 -46.66 -14.70 19.79
CA GLN A 195 -46.24 -15.10 18.45
C GLN A 195 -47.11 -14.41 17.40
N VAL A 196 -46.51 -13.88 16.33
CA VAL A 196 -47.23 -13.29 15.19
C VAL A 196 -46.42 -13.57 13.91
N ALA A 197 -47.05 -14.20 12.92
CA ALA A 197 -46.46 -14.41 11.59
C ALA A 197 -46.76 -13.23 10.66
N GLU A 198 -47.95 -12.63 10.77
CA GLU A 198 -48.28 -11.39 10.04
C GLU A 198 -49.09 -10.46 10.93
N PHE A 199 -48.67 -9.20 11.00
CA PHE A 199 -49.33 -8.08 11.67
C PHE A 199 -49.72 -7.06 10.60
N GLN A 200 -50.96 -7.17 10.15
CA GLN A 200 -51.54 -6.31 9.13
C GLN A 200 -52.39 -5.22 9.78
N VAL A 201 -52.24 -3.98 9.33
CA VAL A 201 -53.05 -2.83 9.78
C VAL A 201 -53.81 -2.33 8.56
N LEU A 202 -55.13 -2.54 8.54
CA LEU A 202 -55.96 -2.18 7.41
C LEU A 202 -56.61 -0.80 7.65
N GLY A 203 -56.46 0.12 6.70
CA GLY A 203 -57.01 1.48 6.81
C GLY A 203 -56.90 2.29 5.53
N GLU A 204 -57.20 3.59 5.64
CA GLU A 204 -56.94 4.60 4.61
C GLU A 204 -55.86 5.57 5.13
N PRO A 205 -54.75 5.80 4.40
CA PRO A 205 -53.77 6.83 4.77
C PRO A 205 -54.42 8.21 4.85
N ALA A 206 -54.05 9.04 5.83
CA ALA A 206 -54.56 10.41 5.86
C ALA A 206 -53.86 11.30 4.81
N PRO A 207 -54.45 12.46 4.44
CA PRO A 207 -53.84 13.33 3.45
C PRO A 207 -52.51 13.92 3.93
N ASN A 208 -51.43 13.72 3.15
CA ASN A 208 -50.08 14.24 3.40
C ASN A 208 -49.42 14.70 2.08
N PRO A 209 -48.47 15.65 2.12
CA PRO A 209 -47.62 15.98 0.98
C PRO A 209 -46.67 14.82 0.60
N ASP A 210 -46.08 14.88 -0.58
CA ASP A 210 -45.08 13.92 -1.09
C ASP A 210 -44.14 14.65 -2.07
N LEU A 211 -42.99 15.12 -1.62
CA LEU A 211 -42.08 16.03 -2.29
C LEU A 211 -41.01 15.25 -3.05
N THR A 212 -41.11 15.27 -4.38
CA THR A 212 -40.12 14.66 -5.25
C THR A 212 -39.27 15.70 -5.95
N VAL A 213 -38.00 15.39 -6.23
CA VAL A 213 -37.23 16.15 -7.23
C VAL A 213 -37.53 15.57 -8.61
N SER A 214 -38.24 16.33 -9.44
CA SER A 214 -38.72 15.91 -10.76
C SER A 214 -37.84 16.36 -11.93
N GLY A 215 -36.88 17.26 -11.69
CA GLY A 215 -35.93 17.71 -12.72
C GLY A 215 -34.71 18.40 -12.15
N LEU A 216 -33.55 18.17 -12.76
CA LEU A 216 -32.27 18.72 -12.34
C LEU A 216 -31.42 19.09 -13.57
N THR A 217 -31.13 20.37 -13.72
CA THR A 217 -30.31 20.90 -14.84
C THR A 217 -29.32 21.95 -14.32
N TRP A 218 -28.38 22.41 -15.13
CA TRP A 218 -27.43 23.46 -14.75
C TRP A 218 -27.05 24.37 -15.91
N THR A 219 -26.57 25.55 -15.58
CA THR A 219 -26.05 26.54 -16.53
C THR A 219 -24.75 27.16 -16.00
N PRO A 220 -23.73 27.39 -16.85
CA PRO A 220 -23.62 27.01 -18.27
C PRO A 220 -23.61 25.47 -18.49
N SER A 221 -23.91 25.00 -19.70
CA SER A 221 -23.90 23.56 -20.03
C SER A 221 -22.49 22.98 -20.17
N SER A 222 -21.50 23.83 -20.46
CA SER A 222 -20.08 23.46 -20.59
C SER A 222 -19.21 24.53 -19.91
N PRO A 223 -19.28 24.63 -18.57
CA PRO A 223 -18.53 25.64 -17.83
C PRO A 223 -17.03 25.35 -17.87
N SER A 224 -16.23 26.40 -17.71
CA SER A 224 -14.81 26.36 -17.37
C SER A 224 -14.59 26.65 -15.88
N GLU A 225 -13.36 26.49 -15.40
CA GLU A 225 -12.97 26.85 -14.01
C GLU A 225 -13.28 28.31 -13.66
N SER A 226 -13.38 29.20 -14.66
CA SER A 226 -13.70 30.61 -14.49
C SER A 226 -15.19 30.91 -14.35
N ASP A 227 -16.07 29.99 -14.77
CA ASP A 227 -17.51 30.18 -14.84
C ASP A 227 -18.21 29.88 -13.51
N THR A 228 -19.18 30.72 -13.14
CA THR A 228 -20.08 30.43 -12.01
C THR A 228 -21.23 29.53 -12.46
N ILE A 229 -21.43 28.42 -11.76
CA ILE A 229 -22.43 27.40 -12.10
C ILE A 229 -23.67 27.58 -11.22
N THR A 230 -24.85 27.47 -11.83
CA THR A 230 -26.14 27.43 -11.13
C THR A 230 -26.89 26.16 -11.53
N ALA A 231 -27.33 25.37 -10.55
CA ALA A 231 -28.24 24.26 -10.76
C ALA A 231 -29.70 24.72 -10.62
N LYS A 232 -30.59 24.14 -11.42
CA LYS A 232 -32.04 24.33 -11.35
C LYS A 232 -32.67 23.02 -10.92
N ALA A 233 -33.15 22.95 -9.68
CA ALA A 233 -33.86 21.79 -9.13
C ALA A 233 -35.37 22.05 -9.18
N THR A 234 -36.13 21.15 -9.80
CA THR A 234 -37.60 21.23 -9.88
C THR A 234 -38.20 20.27 -8.87
N VAL A 235 -38.80 20.83 -7.82
CA VAL A 235 -39.49 20.09 -6.77
C VAL A 235 -40.97 20.01 -7.09
N ARG A 236 -41.58 18.85 -6.89
CA ARG A 236 -43.00 18.58 -7.11
C ARG A 236 -43.61 17.95 -5.87
N ASN A 237 -44.75 18.49 -5.41
CA ASN A 237 -45.59 17.81 -4.43
C ASN A 237 -46.54 16.85 -5.17
N ALA A 238 -46.23 15.56 -5.20
CA ALA A 238 -47.05 14.49 -5.76
C ALA A 238 -48.17 14.02 -4.81
N GLY A 239 -48.16 14.50 -3.57
CA GLY A 239 -49.08 14.10 -2.51
C GLY A 239 -50.46 14.72 -2.66
N ASN A 240 -51.36 14.33 -1.75
CA ASN A 240 -52.77 14.76 -1.77
C ASN A 240 -53.09 15.85 -0.73
N ALA A 241 -52.08 16.37 -0.01
CA ALA A 241 -52.16 17.55 0.83
C ALA A 241 -51.10 18.61 0.46
N ALA A 242 -51.27 19.83 0.97
CA ALA A 242 -50.30 20.90 0.77
C ALA A 242 -49.06 20.70 1.65
N SER A 243 -47.88 21.00 1.11
CA SER A 243 -46.61 21.03 1.82
C SER A 243 -46.28 22.45 2.31
N ALA A 244 -45.66 22.55 3.48
CA ALA A 244 -45.07 23.80 3.96
C ALA A 244 -43.80 24.16 3.15
N ALA A 245 -43.28 25.38 3.32
CA ALA A 245 -42.00 25.73 2.71
C ALA A 245 -40.86 24.92 3.34
N THR A 246 -39.92 24.46 2.52
CA THR A 246 -38.74 23.68 2.95
C THR A 246 -37.49 24.12 2.14
N ALA A 247 -36.44 23.31 2.09
CA ALA A 247 -35.22 23.53 1.32
C ALA A 247 -34.98 22.41 0.30
N ALA A 248 -34.22 22.74 -0.74
CA ALA A 248 -33.60 21.75 -1.62
C ALA A 248 -32.08 21.95 -1.57
N GLU A 249 -31.34 20.85 -1.46
CA GLU A 249 -29.88 20.80 -1.49
C GLU A 249 -29.43 20.12 -2.78
N VAL A 250 -28.40 20.68 -3.44
CA VAL A 250 -27.76 20.07 -4.61
C VAL A 250 -26.36 19.63 -4.22
N SER A 251 -26.03 18.39 -4.53
CA SER A 251 -24.72 17.78 -4.27
C SER A 251 -23.94 17.58 -5.56
N LEU A 252 -22.63 17.77 -5.48
CA LEU A 252 -21.67 17.43 -6.53
C LEU A 252 -20.72 16.35 -6.02
N GLY A 253 -20.63 15.21 -6.71
CA GLY A 253 -19.76 14.11 -6.28
C GLY A 253 -20.09 13.57 -4.88
N GLY A 254 -21.36 13.66 -4.47
CA GLY A 254 -21.83 13.23 -3.13
C GLY A 254 -21.71 14.28 -2.01
N THR A 255 -21.15 15.45 -2.27
CA THR A 255 -21.04 16.54 -1.27
C THR A 255 -22.01 17.67 -1.55
N VAL A 256 -22.74 18.15 -0.55
CA VAL A 256 -23.65 19.29 -0.67
C VAL A 256 -22.89 20.53 -1.13
N ALA A 257 -23.26 21.02 -2.32
CA ALA A 257 -22.60 22.10 -3.04
C ALA A 257 -23.34 23.44 -2.92
N GLY A 258 -24.63 23.41 -2.58
CA GLY A 258 -25.46 24.59 -2.36
C GLY A 258 -26.89 24.20 -1.95
N SER A 259 -27.64 25.18 -1.45
CA SER A 259 -29.04 25.02 -1.07
C SER A 259 -29.91 26.19 -1.54
N ALA A 260 -31.20 25.95 -1.72
CA ALA A 260 -32.19 26.98 -1.98
C ALA A 260 -33.50 26.70 -1.23
N GLN A 261 -34.27 27.76 -0.96
CA GLN A 261 -35.58 27.63 -0.33
C GLN A 261 -36.63 27.22 -1.38
N VAL A 262 -37.41 26.20 -1.04
CA VAL A 262 -38.57 25.73 -1.79
C VAL A 262 -39.81 26.34 -1.13
N PRO A 263 -40.64 27.10 -1.87
CA PRO A 263 -41.87 27.67 -1.31
C PRO A 263 -42.87 26.57 -0.93
N ALA A 264 -43.90 26.91 -0.16
CA ALA A 264 -45.02 26.00 0.09
C ALA A 264 -45.67 25.57 -1.24
N LEU A 265 -46.03 24.29 -1.36
CA LEU A 265 -46.58 23.70 -2.58
C LEU A 265 -47.92 23.05 -2.31
N GLY A 266 -48.96 23.43 -3.07
CA GLY A 266 -50.23 22.71 -3.08
C GLY A 266 -50.07 21.28 -3.63
N ALA A 267 -51.07 20.44 -3.39
CA ALA A 267 -51.12 19.09 -3.95
C ALA A 267 -51.05 19.14 -5.49
N GLY A 268 -50.07 18.42 -6.08
CA GLY A 268 -49.80 18.40 -7.51
C GLY A 268 -48.98 19.57 -8.06
N GLU A 269 -48.65 20.58 -7.25
CA GLU A 269 -47.88 21.75 -7.69
C GLU A 269 -46.37 21.46 -7.78
N SER A 270 -45.64 22.32 -8.50
CA SER A 270 -44.18 22.23 -8.63
C SER A 270 -43.55 23.61 -8.61
N ALA A 271 -42.33 23.70 -8.10
CA ALA A 271 -41.49 24.89 -8.15
C ALA A 271 -40.07 24.53 -8.60
N THR A 272 -39.48 25.38 -9.44
CA THR A 272 -38.06 25.31 -9.79
C THR A 272 -37.28 26.33 -8.99
N VAL A 273 -36.25 25.86 -8.29
CA VAL A 273 -35.36 26.71 -7.47
C VAL A 273 -33.95 26.72 -8.05
N ASP A 274 -33.34 27.90 -8.02
CA ASP A 274 -31.97 28.12 -8.47
C ASP A 274 -31.02 27.94 -7.29
N VAL A 275 -30.14 26.94 -7.38
CA VAL A 275 -29.13 26.62 -6.40
C VAL A 275 -27.77 27.07 -6.92
N ALA A 276 -27.20 28.10 -6.29
CA ALA A 276 -25.89 28.60 -6.65
C ALA A 276 -24.81 27.59 -6.26
N LEU A 277 -24.11 27.04 -7.26
CA LEU A 277 -23.00 26.11 -7.06
C LEU A 277 -21.64 26.85 -7.09
N GLY A 278 -21.59 28.08 -7.61
CA GLY A 278 -20.35 28.86 -7.69
C GLY A 278 -19.36 28.29 -8.71
N LYS A 279 -18.07 28.64 -8.58
CA LYS A 279 -17.01 28.10 -9.44
C LYS A 279 -16.60 26.71 -8.99
N ARG A 280 -16.14 25.89 -9.93
CA ARG A 280 -15.68 24.51 -9.69
C ARG A 280 -14.37 24.28 -10.41
N ALA A 281 -13.51 23.44 -9.84
CA ALA A 281 -12.29 23.00 -10.50
C ALA A 281 -12.63 22.18 -11.74
N GLN A 282 -11.65 22.02 -12.63
CA GLN A 282 -11.78 21.12 -13.78
C GLN A 282 -12.14 19.70 -13.29
N GLY A 283 -13.11 19.07 -13.94
CA GLY A 283 -13.53 17.74 -13.54
C GLY A 283 -14.91 17.35 -14.07
N SER A 284 -15.33 16.13 -13.76
CA SER A 284 -16.65 15.61 -14.11
C SER A 284 -17.37 15.19 -12.83
N TYR A 285 -18.46 15.89 -12.51
CA TYR A 285 -19.19 15.73 -11.26
C TYR A 285 -20.54 15.05 -11.50
N THR A 286 -20.87 14.04 -10.70
CA THR A 286 -22.27 13.60 -10.56
C THR A 286 -23.04 14.72 -9.88
N VAL A 287 -24.27 14.99 -10.33
CA VAL A 287 -25.13 16.02 -9.76
C VAL A 287 -26.38 15.35 -9.21
N SER A 288 -26.63 15.51 -7.92
CA SER A 288 -27.86 15.04 -7.28
C SER A 288 -28.52 16.18 -6.51
N ALA A 289 -29.82 16.06 -6.27
CA ALA A 289 -30.56 16.99 -5.44
C ALA A 289 -31.50 16.24 -4.50
N VAL A 290 -31.71 16.80 -3.32
CA VAL A 290 -32.63 16.29 -2.29
C VAL A 290 -33.52 17.44 -1.83
N VAL A 291 -34.83 17.23 -1.81
CA VAL A 291 -35.78 18.15 -1.18
C VAL A 291 -36.06 17.72 0.26
N ASP A 292 -36.31 18.67 1.14
CA ASP A 292 -36.50 18.48 2.59
C ASP A 292 -35.44 17.59 3.25
N PRO A 293 -34.14 17.87 3.07
CA PRO A 293 -33.06 16.99 3.55
C PRO A 293 -32.95 16.88 5.08
N LYS A 294 -33.85 17.52 5.83
CA LYS A 294 -33.93 17.49 7.30
C LYS A 294 -35.21 16.81 7.80
N ASP A 295 -36.00 16.25 6.90
CA ASP A 295 -37.28 15.57 7.16
C ASP A 295 -38.18 16.41 8.08
N THR A 296 -38.38 17.69 7.71
CA THR A 296 -39.16 18.66 8.50
C THR A 296 -40.62 18.71 8.09
N VAL A 297 -40.95 18.19 6.92
CA VAL A 297 -42.29 18.00 6.39
C VAL A 297 -42.58 16.51 6.47
N THR A 298 -43.63 16.11 7.20
CA THR A 298 -44.07 14.70 7.16
C THR A 298 -44.69 14.38 5.81
N GLU A 299 -44.14 13.39 5.11
CA GLU A 299 -44.52 13.04 3.75
C GLU A 299 -45.28 11.69 3.68
N GLN A 300 -45.81 11.35 2.50
CA GLN A 300 -46.34 10.01 2.25
C GLN A 300 -45.21 8.99 2.04
N ASP A 301 -44.10 9.43 1.47
CA ASP A 301 -42.94 8.61 1.13
C ASP A 301 -41.64 9.43 1.24
N GLU A 302 -40.97 9.32 2.37
CA GLU A 302 -39.68 10.00 2.64
C GLU A 302 -38.51 9.45 1.79
N GLU A 303 -38.69 8.32 1.10
CA GLU A 303 -37.61 7.68 0.36
C GLU A 303 -37.47 8.20 -1.08
N ASN A 304 -38.41 9.03 -1.56
CA ASN A 304 -38.45 9.50 -2.95
C ASN A 304 -38.00 10.96 -3.15
N ASN A 305 -37.46 11.59 -2.10
CA ASN A 305 -37.08 13.00 -2.08
C ASN A 305 -35.82 13.36 -2.90
N SER A 306 -35.19 12.39 -3.56
CA SER A 306 -33.90 12.57 -4.23
C SER A 306 -33.93 12.27 -5.73
N LEU A 307 -33.12 13.02 -6.49
CA LEU A 307 -32.87 12.76 -7.92
C LEU A 307 -31.38 12.92 -8.23
N THR A 308 -30.82 11.96 -8.96
CA THR A 308 -29.49 12.09 -9.58
C THR A 308 -29.65 12.31 -11.09
N ALA A 309 -28.98 13.32 -11.64
CA ALA A 309 -29.02 13.61 -13.06
C ALA A 309 -28.35 12.49 -13.89
N GLU A 310 -28.90 12.17 -15.06
CA GLU A 310 -28.33 11.16 -15.97
C GLU A 310 -26.96 11.59 -16.55
N GLY A 311 -26.77 12.90 -16.75
CA GLY A 311 -25.52 13.48 -17.22
C GLY A 311 -24.60 13.91 -16.07
N LYS A 312 -23.30 13.99 -16.35
CA LYS A 312 -22.32 14.60 -15.44
C LYS A 312 -22.11 16.08 -15.78
N LEU A 313 -21.92 16.91 -14.77
CA LEU A 313 -21.43 18.28 -14.91
C LEU A 313 -19.93 18.23 -15.21
N THR A 314 -19.54 18.51 -16.46
CA THR A 314 -18.12 18.56 -16.84
C THR A 314 -17.65 20.01 -16.91
N VAL A 315 -16.68 20.34 -16.07
CA VAL A 315 -16.00 21.64 -16.02
C VAL A 315 -14.68 21.51 -16.78
N GLY A 316 -14.51 22.32 -17.84
CA GLY A 316 -13.29 22.38 -18.65
C GLY A 316 -12.25 23.36 -18.12
N GLN A 317 -11.05 23.36 -18.69
CA GLN A 317 -10.05 24.40 -18.44
C GLN A 317 -10.44 25.73 -19.08
N THR A 318 -9.99 26.82 -18.46
CA THR A 318 -10.07 28.15 -19.05
C THR A 318 -9.15 28.24 -20.27
N PRO A 319 -9.57 28.88 -21.40
CA PRO A 319 -8.70 29.05 -22.56
C PRO A 319 -7.47 29.95 -22.30
N GLY A 320 -6.27 29.50 -22.68
CA GLY A 320 -5.00 30.23 -22.49
C GLY A 320 -3.83 29.32 -22.09
N PRO A 321 -2.60 29.86 -21.94
CA PRO A 321 -1.48 29.13 -21.35
C PRO A 321 -1.66 28.99 -19.83
N ASP A 322 -1.12 27.92 -19.26
CA ASP A 322 -1.20 27.63 -17.82
C ASP A 322 0.02 26.77 -17.45
N LEU A 323 1.05 27.42 -16.93
CA LEU A 323 2.27 26.80 -16.46
C LEU A 323 2.08 26.31 -15.03
N GLU A 324 2.73 25.19 -14.75
CA GLU A 324 2.89 24.70 -13.40
C GLU A 324 4.26 24.05 -13.29
N VAL A 325 4.83 24.10 -12.09
CA VAL A 325 6.03 23.33 -11.81
C VAL A 325 5.61 21.94 -11.32
N THR A 326 6.10 20.90 -11.99
CA THR A 326 5.77 19.50 -11.69
C THR A 326 6.91 18.75 -11.01
N GLY A 327 8.10 19.34 -10.93
CA GLY A 327 9.21 18.72 -10.22
C GLY A 327 10.48 19.57 -10.18
N ILE A 328 11.34 19.24 -9.22
CA ILE A 328 12.68 19.81 -9.08
C ILE A 328 13.65 18.63 -8.96
N THR A 329 14.65 18.50 -9.81
CA THR A 329 15.75 17.55 -9.62
C THR A 329 16.95 18.27 -9.02
N SER A 330 17.69 17.56 -8.17
CA SER A 330 18.95 18.04 -7.57
C SER A 330 20.07 17.10 -7.96
N ASN A 331 21.26 17.65 -8.22
CA ASN A 331 22.45 16.85 -8.46
C ASN A 331 23.60 17.38 -7.57
N PRO A 332 24.11 16.56 -6.62
CA PRO A 332 23.63 15.20 -6.31
C PRO A 332 22.21 15.20 -5.73
N SER A 333 21.45 14.12 -5.95
CA SER A 333 20.07 13.96 -5.47
C SER A 333 20.00 13.92 -3.94
N SER A 334 21.04 13.37 -3.30
CA SER A 334 21.22 13.28 -1.85
C SER A 334 22.55 13.90 -1.44
N PRO A 335 22.63 15.24 -1.35
CA PRO A 335 23.90 15.91 -1.08
C PRO A 335 24.39 15.68 0.34
N ALA A 336 25.69 15.38 0.46
CA ALA A 336 26.39 15.47 1.74
C ALA A 336 26.51 16.95 2.17
N VAL A 337 26.64 17.19 3.48
CA VAL A 337 26.91 18.53 4.01
C VAL A 337 28.19 19.09 3.36
N GLY A 338 28.12 20.30 2.84
CA GLY A 338 29.20 21.00 2.13
C GLY A 338 29.26 20.75 0.62
N ALA A 339 28.46 19.83 0.07
CA ALA A 339 28.44 19.58 -1.38
C ALA A 339 27.81 20.75 -2.15
N ASN A 340 28.32 21.05 -3.35
CA ASN A 340 27.65 21.96 -4.27
C ASN A 340 26.54 21.21 -5.02
N VAL A 341 25.33 21.75 -4.97
CA VAL A 341 24.12 21.18 -5.55
C VAL A 341 23.67 22.04 -6.71
N SER A 342 23.48 21.41 -7.86
CA SER A 342 22.83 21.98 -9.05
C SER A 342 21.39 21.50 -9.14
N PHE A 343 20.53 22.22 -9.88
CA PHE A 343 19.11 21.92 -9.96
C PHE A 343 18.58 22.04 -11.38
N ALA A 344 17.55 21.25 -11.70
CA ALA A 344 16.69 21.47 -12.85
C ALA A 344 15.22 21.41 -12.43
N VAL A 345 14.35 22.14 -13.14
CA VAL A 345 12.92 22.28 -12.82
C VAL A 345 12.08 21.79 -13.98
N LYS A 346 11.14 20.87 -13.75
CA LYS A 346 10.15 20.43 -14.74
C LYS A 346 8.98 21.43 -14.75
N VAL A 347 8.81 22.18 -15.84
CA VAL A 347 7.71 23.13 -16.05
C VAL A 347 6.75 22.52 -17.08
N HIS A 348 5.51 22.25 -16.66
CA HIS A 348 4.45 21.74 -17.50
C HIS A 348 3.52 22.88 -17.93
N ASN A 349 3.07 22.90 -19.17
CA ASN A 349 2.01 23.80 -19.62
C ASN A 349 0.71 22.99 -19.72
N ARG A 350 -0.10 23.00 -18.66
CA ARG A 350 -1.41 22.33 -18.64
C ARG A 350 -2.47 23.08 -19.46
N GLY A 351 -2.16 24.30 -19.91
CA GLY A 351 -3.07 25.16 -20.65
C GLY A 351 -3.33 24.68 -22.08
N THR A 352 -4.24 25.38 -22.74
CA THR A 352 -4.69 25.07 -24.12
C THR A 352 -3.90 25.82 -25.19
N SER A 353 -3.01 26.74 -24.80
CA SER A 353 -2.16 27.53 -25.71
C SER A 353 -0.68 27.39 -25.38
N ALA A 354 0.20 27.44 -26.38
CA ALA A 354 1.65 27.33 -26.19
C ALA A 354 2.26 28.59 -25.58
N VAL A 355 3.36 28.42 -24.82
CA VAL A 355 4.19 29.50 -24.27
C VAL A 355 5.49 29.60 -25.05
N SER A 356 5.88 30.83 -25.40
CA SER A 356 7.16 31.09 -26.08
C SER A 356 8.33 31.05 -25.09
N ALA A 357 9.53 30.73 -25.57
CA ALA A 357 10.73 30.74 -24.74
C ALA A 357 11.01 32.14 -24.17
N GLY A 358 11.50 32.19 -22.92
CA GLY A 358 12.03 33.43 -22.33
C GLY A 358 11.50 33.81 -20.95
N SER A 359 10.44 33.14 -20.45
CA SER A 359 10.00 33.37 -19.06
C SER A 359 11.05 32.88 -18.06
N VAL A 360 11.06 33.43 -16.85
CA VAL A 360 12.03 33.09 -15.80
C VAL A 360 11.47 31.98 -14.92
N THR A 361 12.16 30.85 -14.84
CA THR A 361 11.90 29.87 -13.76
C THR A 361 12.85 30.17 -12.60
N ARG A 362 12.31 30.45 -11.42
CA ARG A 362 13.08 30.79 -10.22
C ARG A 362 13.09 29.61 -9.25
N LEU A 363 14.24 29.32 -8.66
CA LEU A 363 14.38 28.38 -7.56
C LEU A 363 14.94 29.09 -6.33
N THR A 364 14.27 28.99 -5.19
CA THR A 364 14.82 29.41 -3.89
C THR A 364 15.19 28.20 -3.05
N VAL A 365 16.36 28.25 -2.41
CA VAL A 365 16.86 27.22 -1.50
C VAL A 365 17.67 27.87 -0.38
N GLY A 366 17.19 27.73 0.86
CA GLY A 366 17.76 28.47 2.00
C GLY A 366 17.69 29.98 1.76
N ASP A 367 18.85 30.64 1.80
CA ASP A 367 19.01 32.08 1.52
C ASP A 367 19.32 32.39 0.05
N LYS A 368 19.47 31.37 -0.81
CA LYS A 368 19.78 31.55 -2.23
C LYS A 368 18.54 31.63 -3.10
N THR A 369 18.61 32.51 -4.08
CA THR A 369 17.69 32.58 -5.23
C THR A 369 18.49 32.34 -6.51
N LEU A 370 18.10 31.34 -7.28
CA LEU A 370 18.71 30.94 -8.54
C LEU A 370 17.66 31.04 -9.66
N ASN A 371 18.07 31.29 -10.90
CA ASN A 371 17.14 31.44 -12.03
C ASN A 371 17.60 30.60 -13.23
N GLY A 372 16.63 30.04 -13.95
CA GLY A 372 16.76 29.47 -15.28
C GLY A 372 15.86 30.19 -16.28
N THR A 373 16.11 30.00 -17.56
CA THR A 373 15.25 30.53 -18.65
C THR A 373 14.40 29.40 -19.18
N THR A 374 13.08 29.53 -19.06
CA THR A 374 12.12 28.54 -19.56
C THR A 374 12.18 28.50 -21.09
N PRO A 375 12.37 27.31 -21.71
CA PRO A 375 12.27 27.17 -23.16
C PRO A 375 10.81 27.29 -23.60
N ALA A 376 10.54 27.18 -24.91
CA ALA A 376 9.16 27.17 -25.41
C ALA A 376 8.45 25.89 -24.92
N VAL A 377 7.23 26.02 -24.41
CA VAL A 377 6.44 24.91 -23.87
C VAL A 377 5.10 24.85 -24.60
N ALA A 378 4.91 23.82 -25.45
CA ALA A 378 3.66 23.59 -26.15
C ALA A 378 2.52 23.25 -25.17
N ALA A 379 1.26 23.44 -25.59
CA ALA A 379 0.10 23.02 -24.81
C ALA A 379 0.18 21.52 -24.49
N GLY A 380 0.01 21.15 -23.22
CA GLY A 380 0.13 19.78 -22.71
C GLY A 380 1.55 19.21 -22.65
N ALA A 381 2.59 20.01 -22.95
CA ALA A 381 3.98 19.55 -22.92
C ALA A 381 4.68 19.93 -21.59
N THR A 382 5.75 19.23 -21.27
CA THR A 382 6.64 19.53 -20.15
C THR A 382 8.04 19.83 -20.66
N ALA A 383 8.67 20.87 -20.12
CA ALA A 383 10.06 21.21 -20.39
C ALA A 383 10.90 21.15 -19.11
N THR A 384 12.15 20.71 -19.24
CA THR A 384 13.15 20.79 -18.16
C THR A 384 13.93 22.10 -18.28
N VAL A 385 13.96 22.87 -17.20
CA VAL A 385 14.65 24.15 -17.10
C VAL A 385 15.88 23.98 -16.21
N ASP A 386 17.07 24.11 -16.80
CA ASP A 386 18.32 24.12 -16.04
C ASP A 386 18.44 25.43 -15.25
N ILE A 387 18.70 25.31 -13.94
CA ILE A 387 18.85 26.46 -13.05
C ILE A 387 20.31 26.87 -13.01
N ASN A 388 20.58 28.15 -13.32
CA ASN A 388 21.96 28.65 -13.34
C ASN A 388 22.50 28.86 -11.92
N GLY A 389 23.65 28.23 -11.63
CA GLY A 389 24.36 28.35 -10.36
C GLY A 389 24.22 27.12 -9.46
N THR A 390 24.78 27.20 -8.25
CA THR A 390 24.75 26.11 -7.27
C THR A 390 24.44 26.61 -5.86
N TRP A 391 23.89 25.70 -5.04
CA TRP A 391 23.72 25.87 -3.60
C TRP A 391 24.68 24.95 -2.84
N THR A 392 25.35 25.44 -1.80
CA THR A 392 26.20 24.61 -0.95
C THR A 392 25.35 24.03 0.16
N ALA A 393 25.26 22.70 0.19
CA ALA A 393 24.36 21.98 1.07
C ALA A 393 24.72 22.17 2.56
N THR A 394 23.76 22.57 3.38
CA THR A 394 23.94 22.74 4.83
C THR A 394 23.18 21.67 5.62
N SER A 395 23.72 21.26 6.77
CA SER A 395 23.05 20.32 7.69
C SER A 395 21.61 20.75 8.02
N GLY A 396 20.69 19.79 8.14
CA GLY A 396 19.30 20.01 8.55
C GLY A 396 18.29 20.16 7.40
N GLY A 397 18.75 20.13 6.15
CA GLY A 397 17.91 20.26 4.97
C GLY A 397 17.54 21.71 4.61
N ALA A 398 16.82 21.87 3.50
CA ALA A 398 16.28 23.14 3.02
C ALA A 398 14.99 22.89 2.22
N THR A 399 14.08 23.85 2.17
CA THR A 399 12.96 23.81 1.22
C THR A 399 13.44 24.37 -0.12
N LEU A 400 13.28 23.57 -1.18
CA LEU A 400 13.39 23.99 -2.56
C LEU A 400 12.03 24.52 -2.99
N THR A 401 11.93 25.78 -3.40
CA THR A 401 10.70 26.33 -3.99
C THR A 401 11.01 26.81 -5.39
N ALA A 402 10.43 26.15 -6.38
CA ALA A 402 10.49 26.54 -7.77
C ALA A 402 9.22 27.29 -8.16
N THR A 403 9.37 28.33 -8.98
CA THR A 403 8.28 29.14 -9.51
C THR A 403 8.46 29.29 -11.01
N ALA A 404 7.53 28.75 -11.80
CA ALA A 404 7.41 29.04 -13.22
C ALA A 404 6.99 30.51 -13.42
N ASP A 405 7.43 31.11 -14.53
CA ASP A 405 7.24 32.53 -14.84
C ASP A 405 7.32 33.48 -13.64
N ALA A 406 8.39 33.37 -12.85
CA ALA A 406 8.61 34.11 -11.61
C ALA A 406 8.73 35.64 -11.77
N THR A 407 8.56 36.15 -12.99
CA THR A 407 8.52 37.57 -13.38
C THR A 407 7.15 38.03 -13.89
N GLY A 408 6.15 37.13 -14.05
CA GLY A 408 4.80 37.45 -14.51
C GLY A 408 4.77 38.00 -15.94
N THR A 409 5.57 37.43 -16.84
CA THR A 409 5.69 37.87 -18.24
C THR A 409 4.75 37.12 -19.18
N VAL A 410 4.26 35.96 -18.78
CA VAL A 410 3.24 35.16 -19.45
C VAL A 410 1.92 35.46 -18.75
N ALA A 411 0.86 35.77 -19.51
CA ALA A 411 -0.47 35.93 -18.92
C ALA A 411 -1.14 34.56 -18.85
N GLU A 412 -1.26 34.01 -17.65
CA GLU A 412 -1.70 32.64 -17.44
C GLU A 412 -3.17 32.55 -17.03
N THR A 413 -3.80 31.40 -17.28
CA THR A 413 -5.19 31.18 -16.84
C THR A 413 -5.31 30.88 -15.35
N ASN A 414 -4.21 30.45 -14.73
CA ASN A 414 -4.08 30.26 -13.30
C ASN A 414 -2.66 30.69 -12.90
N GLU A 415 -2.55 31.66 -12.00
CA GLU A 415 -1.26 32.16 -11.50
C GLU A 415 -0.88 31.48 -10.17
N ASP A 416 -1.81 30.77 -9.55
CA ASP A 416 -1.67 30.22 -8.19
C ASP A 416 -1.01 28.82 -8.18
N ASN A 417 -0.87 28.16 -9.33
CA ASN A 417 -0.23 26.84 -9.49
C ASN A 417 1.18 26.91 -10.08
N ASN A 418 1.75 28.10 -10.22
CA ASN A 418 3.10 28.30 -10.73
C ASN A 418 4.20 27.84 -9.77
N VAL A 419 3.86 27.51 -8.52
CA VAL A 419 4.82 27.22 -7.45
C VAL A 419 4.80 25.75 -7.05
N PHE A 420 5.97 25.13 -7.03
CA PHE A 420 6.18 23.80 -6.46
C PHE A 420 7.28 23.87 -5.41
N ALA A 421 7.01 23.32 -4.23
CA ALA A 421 7.99 23.21 -3.18
C ALA A 421 8.24 21.75 -2.81
N ARG A 422 9.51 21.40 -2.59
CA ARG A 422 9.88 20.14 -1.96
C ARG A 422 11.05 20.33 -1.01
N SER A 423 11.12 19.55 0.05
CA SER A 423 12.31 19.53 0.91
C SER A 423 13.46 18.82 0.19
N ILE A 424 14.67 19.37 0.33
CA ILE A 424 15.93 18.65 0.14
C ILE A 424 16.54 18.44 1.51
N VAL A 425 16.71 17.19 1.91
CA VAL A 425 17.33 16.89 3.20
C VAL A 425 18.77 16.49 2.98
N VAL A 426 19.65 17.37 3.44
CA VAL A 426 21.10 17.23 3.30
C VAL A 426 21.61 16.22 4.32
N GLY A 427 22.38 15.26 3.85
CA GLY A 427 23.00 14.25 4.70
C GLY A 427 22.13 13.03 5.00
N ARG A 428 21.02 12.80 4.28
CA ARG A 428 20.35 11.49 4.24
C ARG A 428 20.94 10.60 3.15
N GLY A 429 20.91 9.30 3.38
CA GLY A 429 21.44 8.30 2.45
C GLY A 429 22.95 8.18 2.53
N ALA A 430 23.49 7.23 1.76
CA ALA A 430 24.93 7.08 1.59
C ALA A 430 25.49 8.13 0.63
N ALA A 431 26.68 8.64 0.94
CA ALA A 431 27.50 9.40 0.01
C ALA A 431 28.18 8.41 -0.96
N LEU A 432 27.53 8.17 -2.09
CA LEU A 432 27.95 7.19 -3.07
C LEU A 432 28.90 7.81 -4.11
N PRO A 433 29.91 7.05 -4.60
CA PRO A 433 30.84 7.56 -5.61
C PRO A 433 30.26 7.57 -7.03
N TYR A 434 29.08 6.98 -7.22
CA TYR A 434 28.36 6.92 -8.49
C TYR A 434 27.11 7.81 -8.48
N VAL A 435 26.67 8.18 -9.67
CA VAL A 435 25.35 8.78 -9.90
C VAL A 435 24.45 7.74 -10.55
N GLU A 436 23.25 7.60 -10.01
CA GLU A 436 22.20 6.72 -10.52
C GLU A 436 21.30 7.50 -11.50
N TYR A 437 20.87 6.82 -12.57
CA TYR A 437 19.97 7.37 -13.60
C TYR A 437 18.88 6.36 -13.91
N GLU A 438 17.63 6.75 -13.70
CA GLU A 438 16.44 5.95 -14.02
C GLU A 438 16.20 5.93 -15.53
N ALA A 439 15.83 4.76 -16.09
CA ALA A 439 15.65 4.59 -17.52
C ALA A 439 14.45 5.37 -18.07
N GLU A 440 13.39 5.50 -17.29
CA GLU A 440 12.17 6.22 -17.64
C GLU A 440 12.33 7.75 -17.67
N ASP A 441 13.32 8.30 -16.96
CA ASP A 441 13.69 9.71 -17.01
C ASP A 441 14.66 10.03 -18.17
N ALA A 442 15.22 9.00 -18.81
CA ALA A 442 16.13 9.13 -19.94
C ALA A 442 15.38 9.28 -21.28
N ARG A 443 16.12 9.56 -22.36
CA ARG A 443 15.53 9.52 -23.71
C ARG A 443 15.50 8.06 -24.17
N TYR A 444 14.34 7.52 -24.50
CA TYR A 444 14.24 6.13 -24.97
C TYR A 444 13.40 5.97 -26.24
N GLU A 445 13.68 4.89 -26.97
CA GLU A 445 12.81 4.31 -27.99
C GLU A 445 12.56 2.86 -27.57
N GLY A 446 11.40 2.62 -26.95
CA GLY A 446 11.07 1.37 -26.27
C GLY A 446 9.65 1.43 -25.70
N THR A 447 9.30 0.47 -24.86
CA THR A 447 8.01 0.44 -24.15
C THR A 447 8.23 0.77 -22.68
N LEU A 448 7.61 1.85 -22.18
CA LEU A 448 7.58 2.14 -20.74
C LEU A 448 6.74 1.09 -20.03
N LEU A 449 7.28 0.53 -18.96
CA LEU A 449 6.59 -0.30 -17.98
C LEU A 449 6.35 0.56 -16.73
N GLU A 450 5.15 0.52 -16.17
CA GLU A 450 4.78 1.29 -14.98
C GLU A 450 3.86 0.45 -14.11
N ALA A 451 4.11 0.42 -12.81
CA ALA A 451 3.28 -0.31 -11.86
C ALA A 451 1.98 0.44 -11.58
N ASP A 452 0.94 -0.30 -11.22
CA ASP A 452 -0.23 0.29 -10.60
C ASP A 452 0.06 0.79 -9.17
N ALA A 453 -0.93 1.43 -8.56
CA ALA A 453 -0.82 1.97 -7.21
C ALA A 453 -0.80 0.87 -6.12
N GLU A 454 -1.38 -0.30 -6.39
CA GLU A 454 -1.49 -1.42 -5.45
C GLU A 454 -0.15 -2.15 -5.29
N ARG A 455 0.66 -2.17 -6.36
CA ARG A 455 2.00 -2.75 -6.39
C ARG A 455 1.98 -4.21 -5.94
N THR A 456 0.97 -4.94 -6.42
CA THR A 456 0.67 -6.34 -6.13
C THR A 456 1.95 -7.20 -6.15
N PHE A 457 2.18 -7.97 -5.09
CA PHE A 457 3.38 -8.78 -4.89
C PHE A 457 3.13 -10.24 -5.25
N GLY A 458 4.19 -10.97 -5.56
CA GLY A 458 4.13 -12.42 -5.78
C GLY A 458 3.68 -12.84 -7.17
N HIS A 459 3.37 -11.89 -8.05
CA HIS A 459 3.08 -12.10 -9.46
C HIS A 459 4.19 -11.55 -10.36
N THR A 460 4.26 -12.08 -11.60
CA THR A 460 5.24 -11.59 -12.58
C THR A 460 4.90 -10.20 -13.08
N ASN A 461 5.44 -9.19 -12.40
CA ASN A 461 5.33 -7.79 -12.79
C ASN A 461 6.68 -7.09 -12.68
N PHE A 462 7.29 -6.79 -13.83
CA PHE A 462 8.57 -6.10 -13.89
C PHE A 462 8.50 -4.68 -13.33
N ALA A 463 7.41 -3.96 -13.58
CA ALA A 463 7.31 -2.58 -13.14
C ALA A 463 7.23 -2.48 -11.61
N THR A 464 6.52 -3.40 -10.96
CA THR A 464 6.50 -3.48 -9.49
C THR A 464 7.91 -3.64 -8.91
N GLU A 465 8.77 -4.45 -9.52
CA GLU A 465 10.16 -4.68 -9.07
C GLU A 465 11.19 -3.68 -9.61
N SER A 466 10.76 -2.67 -10.38
CA SER A 466 11.63 -1.64 -10.94
C SER A 466 11.86 -0.51 -9.93
N SER A 467 13.04 0.13 -9.97
CA SER A 467 13.26 1.40 -9.27
C SER A 467 12.26 2.43 -9.78
N GLY A 468 11.78 3.31 -8.89
CA GLY A 468 10.73 4.26 -9.28
C GLY A 468 9.39 3.62 -9.66
N ARG A 469 9.29 2.28 -9.59
CA ARG A 469 8.19 1.45 -10.09
C ARG A 469 7.99 1.55 -11.61
N LYS A 470 9.06 1.88 -12.35
CA LYS A 470 9.04 2.06 -13.80
C LYS A 470 10.33 1.58 -14.44
N SER A 471 10.25 1.11 -15.68
CA SER A 471 11.44 0.72 -16.46
C SER A 471 11.14 0.74 -17.95
N VAL A 472 12.18 0.61 -18.79
CA VAL A 472 12.02 0.63 -20.25
C VAL A 472 12.34 -0.73 -20.86
N ARG A 473 11.38 -1.28 -21.61
CA ARG A 473 11.50 -2.54 -22.33
C ARG A 473 11.87 -2.35 -23.80
N LEU A 474 12.90 -3.08 -24.25
CA LEU A 474 13.40 -3.12 -25.63
C LEU A 474 13.06 -4.47 -26.28
N ASN A 475 12.08 -4.46 -27.17
CA ASN A 475 11.54 -5.62 -27.89
C ASN A 475 12.06 -5.76 -29.34
N SER A 476 12.71 -4.75 -29.90
CA SER A 476 13.11 -4.77 -31.32
C SER A 476 14.49 -4.15 -31.54
N THR A 477 15.20 -4.62 -32.56
CA THR A 477 16.50 -4.06 -32.96
C THR A 477 16.36 -2.57 -33.26
N GLY A 478 17.29 -1.76 -32.76
CA GLY A 478 17.30 -0.31 -32.86
C GLY A 478 16.71 0.40 -31.64
N GLN A 479 15.89 -0.28 -30.82
CA GLN A 479 15.36 0.28 -29.58
C GLN A 479 16.45 0.52 -28.55
N TYR A 480 16.32 1.60 -27.76
CA TYR A 480 17.37 2.07 -26.87
C TYR A 480 16.85 2.84 -25.64
N VAL A 481 17.74 3.02 -24.66
CA VAL A 481 17.67 4.03 -23.60
C VAL A 481 18.97 4.85 -23.61
N GLU A 482 18.87 6.18 -23.64
CA GLU A 482 19.98 7.13 -23.77
C GLU A 482 20.00 8.13 -22.60
N PHE A 483 21.00 7.96 -21.74
CA PHE A 483 21.26 8.73 -20.54
C PHE A 483 22.28 9.84 -20.82
N THR A 484 22.13 10.99 -20.17
CA THR A 484 23.13 12.07 -20.22
C THR A 484 23.87 12.14 -18.90
N ALA A 485 25.16 11.82 -18.89
CA ALA A 485 25.96 11.80 -17.67
C ALA A 485 26.09 13.20 -17.08
N THR A 486 25.86 13.36 -15.78
CA THR A 486 26.08 14.63 -15.06
C THR A 486 27.51 14.76 -14.52
N ASN A 487 28.22 13.64 -14.37
CA ASN A 487 29.60 13.57 -13.91
C ASN A 487 30.49 12.84 -14.93
N ALA A 488 31.81 13.00 -14.81
CA ALA A 488 32.73 12.13 -15.53
C ALA A 488 32.60 10.68 -15.06
N SER A 489 32.81 9.71 -15.96
CA SER A 489 32.65 8.30 -15.64
C SER A 489 33.51 7.41 -16.54
N ASN A 490 33.98 6.29 -15.98
CA ASN A 490 34.72 5.24 -16.69
C ASN A 490 34.18 3.85 -16.32
N SER A 491 32.95 3.76 -15.85
CA SER A 491 32.29 2.52 -15.49
C SER A 491 30.78 2.63 -15.68
N ILE A 492 30.13 1.49 -15.78
CA ILE A 492 28.67 1.41 -15.81
C ILE A 492 28.23 0.19 -15.01
N VAL A 493 27.19 0.35 -14.19
CA VAL A 493 26.34 -0.75 -13.72
C VAL A 493 24.98 -0.59 -14.38
N VAL A 494 24.40 -1.69 -14.85
CA VAL A 494 23.07 -1.72 -15.47
C VAL A 494 22.19 -2.67 -14.66
N ARG A 495 21.16 -2.14 -13.99
CA ARG A 495 20.10 -2.98 -13.42
C ARG A 495 19.16 -3.36 -14.56
N ASN A 496 19.03 -4.67 -14.80
CA ASN A 496 18.39 -5.16 -16.00
C ASN A 496 17.63 -6.48 -15.76
N SER A 497 16.74 -6.78 -16.69
CA SER A 497 16.14 -8.10 -16.80
C SER A 497 16.18 -8.58 -18.25
N ILE A 498 16.69 -9.79 -18.43
CA ILE A 498 16.57 -10.59 -19.66
C ILE A 498 15.80 -11.87 -19.33
N PRO A 499 15.15 -12.53 -20.31
CA PRO A 499 14.45 -13.79 -20.06
C PRO A 499 15.36 -14.82 -19.38
N ASP A 500 14.76 -15.68 -18.56
CA ASP A 500 15.41 -16.92 -18.13
C ASP A 500 15.58 -17.91 -19.30
N ALA A 501 16.42 -18.92 -19.12
CA ALA A 501 16.49 -20.05 -20.03
C ALA A 501 15.20 -20.89 -19.95
N PRO A 502 14.76 -21.54 -21.04
CA PRO A 502 13.52 -22.34 -21.04
C PRO A 502 13.41 -23.43 -19.96
N GLY A 503 14.54 -23.93 -19.46
CA GLY A 503 14.61 -24.94 -18.40
C GLY A 503 15.04 -24.39 -17.03
N GLY A 504 15.18 -23.07 -16.88
CA GLY A 504 15.77 -22.45 -15.69
C GLY A 504 17.29 -22.38 -15.71
N GLY A 505 17.86 -21.83 -14.64
CA GLY A 505 19.30 -21.68 -14.46
C GLY A 505 19.93 -20.47 -15.17
N GLY A 506 19.12 -19.65 -15.83
CA GLY A 506 19.53 -18.42 -16.49
C GLY A 506 20.26 -18.58 -17.81
N GLN A 507 20.48 -17.45 -18.46
CA GLN A 507 21.26 -17.33 -19.70
C GLN A 507 22.07 -16.04 -19.71
N GLN A 508 23.06 -15.97 -20.60
CA GLN A 508 23.82 -14.76 -20.86
C GLN A 508 23.50 -14.20 -22.25
N LYS A 509 23.34 -12.88 -22.30
CA LYS A 509 23.04 -12.12 -23.52
C LYS A 509 23.86 -10.83 -23.52
N THR A 510 23.87 -10.12 -24.63
CA THR A 510 24.55 -8.82 -24.70
C THR A 510 23.57 -7.70 -24.98
N LEU A 511 23.93 -6.49 -24.55
CA LEU A 511 23.30 -5.24 -24.96
C LEU A 511 24.39 -4.24 -25.34
N SER A 512 24.25 -3.58 -26.49
CA SER A 512 25.29 -2.72 -27.03
C SER A 512 25.32 -1.36 -26.33
N LEU A 513 26.50 -0.93 -25.88
CA LEU A 513 26.73 0.36 -25.23
C LEU A 513 27.40 1.33 -26.20
N TYR A 514 26.84 2.53 -26.28
CA TYR A 514 27.36 3.65 -27.05
C TYR A 514 27.66 4.84 -26.15
N ALA A 515 28.62 5.67 -26.55
CA ALA A 515 28.91 6.98 -25.98
C ALA A 515 28.94 8.02 -27.11
N ASP A 516 28.09 9.05 -27.02
CA ASP A 516 27.92 10.08 -28.05
C ASP A 516 27.68 9.50 -29.46
N GLY A 517 26.87 8.44 -29.52
CA GLY A 517 26.53 7.73 -30.76
C GLY A 517 27.63 6.83 -31.33
N LYS A 518 28.78 6.70 -30.66
CA LYS A 518 29.86 5.78 -31.05
C LYS A 518 29.81 4.50 -30.22
N PHE A 519 29.92 3.35 -30.88
CA PHE A 519 29.96 2.06 -30.20
C PHE A 519 31.17 2.01 -29.26
N VAL A 520 30.93 1.59 -28.01
CA VAL A 520 31.95 1.45 -26.96
C VAL A 520 32.28 -0.03 -26.77
N GLN A 521 31.30 -0.82 -26.34
CA GLN A 521 31.42 -2.26 -26.12
C GLN A 521 30.04 -2.90 -26.03
N LYS A 522 29.98 -4.23 -26.00
CA LYS A 522 28.78 -4.97 -25.59
C LYS A 522 28.86 -5.23 -24.08
N VAL A 523 27.79 -4.89 -23.35
CA VAL A 523 27.64 -5.24 -21.94
C VAL A 523 27.03 -6.63 -21.85
N THR A 524 27.69 -7.55 -21.16
CA THR A 524 27.15 -8.89 -20.89
C THR A 524 26.10 -8.80 -19.79
N LEU A 525 24.88 -9.24 -20.09
CA LEU A 525 23.75 -9.34 -19.18
C LEU A 525 23.51 -10.81 -18.83
N SER A 526 23.00 -11.07 -17.64
CA SER A 526 22.78 -12.42 -17.12
C SER A 526 21.44 -12.53 -16.41
N SER A 527 20.73 -13.65 -16.61
CA SER A 527 19.59 -14.07 -15.78
C SER A 527 19.92 -15.21 -14.81
N LYS A 528 21.20 -15.57 -14.67
CA LYS A 528 21.66 -16.70 -13.83
C LYS A 528 21.26 -16.58 -12.36
N HIS A 529 21.22 -15.36 -11.85
CA HIS A 529 20.93 -15.08 -10.44
C HIS A 529 19.60 -14.38 -10.26
N SER A 530 18.77 -14.21 -11.30
CA SER A 530 17.40 -13.70 -11.20
C SER A 530 16.39 -14.83 -11.44
N TRP A 531 15.11 -14.51 -11.41
CA TRP A 531 14.00 -15.44 -11.65
C TRP A 531 13.83 -16.51 -10.57
N LEU A 532 12.96 -16.22 -9.61
CA LEU A 532 12.44 -17.17 -8.65
C LEU A 532 10.98 -17.46 -8.95
N TYR A 533 10.63 -18.73 -9.06
CA TYR A 533 9.34 -19.23 -9.51
C TYR A 533 8.59 -19.94 -8.38
N GLY A 534 7.30 -19.66 -8.26
CA GLY A 534 6.39 -20.37 -7.36
C GLY A 534 5.18 -19.54 -6.95
N ASN A 535 4.14 -20.23 -6.46
CA ASN A 535 2.87 -19.65 -6.01
C ASN A 535 2.81 -19.57 -4.48
N THR A 536 3.94 -19.28 -3.82
CA THR A 536 4.06 -19.22 -2.35
C THR A 536 4.87 -18.00 -1.94
N ASP A 537 4.55 -17.42 -0.80
CA ASP A 537 5.32 -16.32 -0.22
C ASP A 537 6.50 -16.78 0.64
N GLN A 538 6.60 -18.09 0.90
CA GLN A 538 7.79 -18.67 1.52
C GLN A 538 8.91 -18.74 0.48
N PRO A 539 10.03 -18.02 0.66
CA PRO A 539 11.08 -17.99 -0.33
C PRO A 539 11.82 -19.33 -0.42
N GLU A 540 11.84 -20.13 0.66
CA GLU A 540 12.33 -21.51 0.66
C GLU A 540 11.44 -22.45 -0.19
N GLY A 541 10.23 -22.02 -0.53
CA GLY A 541 9.34 -22.72 -1.46
C GLY A 541 9.47 -22.25 -2.91
N LEU A 542 10.25 -21.19 -3.18
CA LEU A 542 10.52 -20.72 -4.54
C LEU A 542 11.66 -21.52 -5.17
N THR A 543 11.60 -21.69 -6.48
CA THR A 543 12.57 -22.47 -7.24
C THR A 543 13.18 -21.65 -8.37
N ASN A 544 14.34 -22.03 -8.86
CA ASN A 544 14.93 -21.48 -10.09
C ASN A 544 14.54 -22.31 -11.35
N THR A 545 13.47 -23.09 -11.25
CA THR A 545 12.91 -23.88 -12.36
C THR A 545 11.61 -23.23 -12.83
N PRO A 546 11.48 -22.87 -14.12
CA PRO A 546 10.30 -22.18 -14.63
C PRO A 546 8.99 -22.90 -14.33
N GLY A 547 8.04 -22.18 -13.72
CA GLY A 547 6.67 -22.64 -13.47
C GLY A 547 5.91 -21.75 -12.49
N GLY A 548 4.61 -21.55 -12.70
CA GLY A 548 3.83 -20.60 -11.88
C GLY A 548 4.27 -19.15 -12.07
N ASP A 549 4.01 -18.31 -11.08
CA ASP A 549 4.46 -16.91 -11.07
C ASP A 549 5.96 -16.79 -10.78
N ALA A 550 6.61 -15.83 -11.44
CA ALA A 550 8.00 -15.45 -11.22
C ALA A 550 8.13 -14.10 -10.50
N ARG A 551 9.15 -13.99 -9.64
CA ARG A 551 9.57 -12.79 -8.91
C ARG A 551 11.10 -12.71 -8.84
N ARG A 552 11.65 -11.62 -8.28
CA ARG A 552 13.10 -11.34 -8.26
C ARG A 552 13.68 -11.31 -9.68
N LEU A 553 13.01 -10.57 -10.54
CA LEU A 553 13.12 -10.55 -12.00
C LEU A 553 14.36 -9.80 -12.51
N PHE A 554 14.95 -8.96 -11.68
CA PHE A 554 16.11 -8.13 -12.02
C PHE A 554 17.40 -8.66 -11.41
N ASP A 555 18.50 -8.42 -12.12
CA ASP A 555 19.87 -8.57 -11.66
C ASP A 555 20.68 -7.34 -12.10
N GLU A 556 21.94 -7.27 -11.69
CA GLU A 556 22.85 -6.21 -12.13
C GLU A 556 23.98 -6.74 -13.00
N SER A 557 24.48 -5.90 -13.91
CA SER A 557 25.63 -6.21 -14.75
C SER A 557 26.53 -4.99 -14.83
N HIS A 558 27.84 -5.19 -14.68
CA HIS A 558 28.78 -4.08 -14.56
C HIS A 558 29.97 -4.21 -15.51
N ALA A 559 30.52 -3.08 -15.93
CA ALA A 559 31.71 -3.02 -16.78
C ALA A 559 32.58 -1.79 -16.50
N LEU A 560 33.90 -1.97 -16.48
CA LEU A 560 34.86 -0.88 -16.63
C LEU A 560 34.98 -0.50 -18.11
N LEU A 561 35.13 0.79 -18.38
CA LEU A 561 35.32 1.34 -19.72
C LEU A 561 36.80 1.60 -19.97
N ALA A 562 37.24 1.48 -21.22
CA ALA A 562 38.65 1.65 -21.59
C ALA A 562 39.20 3.08 -21.40
N GLN A 563 38.32 4.06 -21.20
CA GLN A 563 38.66 5.46 -21.00
C GLN A 563 37.62 6.17 -20.13
N THR A 564 38.00 7.32 -19.57
CA THR A 564 37.07 8.23 -18.89
C THR A 564 36.34 9.10 -19.89
N TYR A 565 35.01 9.14 -19.77
CA TYR A 565 34.12 10.03 -20.50
C TYR A 565 33.78 11.24 -19.62
N PRO A 566 33.74 12.47 -20.17
CA PRO A 566 33.41 13.66 -19.41
C PRO A 566 31.91 13.75 -19.08
N ALA A 567 31.55 14.62 -18.14
CA ALA A 567 30.16 15.04 -17.94
C ALA A 567 29.55 15.58 -19.26
N GLY A 568 28.27 15.34 -19.48
CA GLY A 568 27.53 15.63 -20.71
C GLY A 568 27.55 14.52 -21.76
N THR A 569 28.39 13.48 -21.58
CA THR A 569 28.42 12.32 -22.48
C THR A 569 27.06 11.61 -22.51
N LYS A 570 26.60 11.27 -23.71
CA LYS A 570 25.37 10.50 -23.90
C LYS A 570 25.67 9.00 -23.95
N PHE A 571 25.39 8.30 -22.86
CA PHE A 571 25.49 6.85 -22.79
C PHE A 571 24.19 6.22 -23.27
N ARG A 572 24.26 5.38 -24.30
CA ARG A 572 23.09 4.70 -24.84
C ARG A 572 23.25 3.19 -24.76
N LEU A 573 22.30 2.53 -24.11
CA LEU A 573 22.10 1.09 -24.17
C LEU A 573 21.10 0.78 -25.29
N GLN A 574 21.53 0.05 -26.31
CA GLN A 574 20.76 -0.20 -27.53
C GLN A 574 20.76 -1.68 -27.88
N ARG A 575 19.59 -2.19 -28.28
CA ARG A 575 19.46 -3.55 -28.82
C ARG A 575 19.87 -3.56 -30.29
N ASP A 576 21.08 -4.00 -30.58
CA ASP A 576 21.60 -4.09 -31.95
C ASP A 576 21.36 -5.46 -32.62
N ALA A 577 21.78 -5.57 -33.88
CA ALA A 577 21.91 -6.87 -34.53
C ALA A 577 22.90 -7.75 -33.74
N GLY A 578 22.42 -8.91 -33.28
CA GLY A 578 23.18 -9.83 -32.42
C GLY A 578 23.00 -9.61 -30.92
N ASP A 579 22.22 -8.61 -30.49
CA ASP A 579 21.64 -8.57 -29.15
C ASP A 579 20.32 -9.35 -29.19
N ASP A 580 20.43 -10.65 -28.91
CA ASP A 580 19.45 -11.67 -29.29
C ASP A 580 18.59 -12.20 -28.12
N ALA A 581 18.54 -11.51 -26.98
CA ALA A 581 17.53 -11.80 -25.97
C ALA A 581 16.12 -11.51 -26.54
N ALA A 582 15.10 -12.26 -26.12
CA ALA A 582 13.73 -12.05 -26.61
C ALA A 582 13.26 -10.61 -26.33
N TYR A 583 13.60 -10.09 -25.15
CA TYR A 583 13.47 -8.71 -24.75
C TYR A 583 14.59 -8.32 -23.79
N TYR A 584 14.76 -7.02 -23.58
CA TYR A 584 15.61 -6.43 -22.55
C TYR A 584 14.75 -5.47 -21.75
N ILE A 585 14.88 -5.46 -20.43
CA ILE A 585 14.29 -4.42 -19.59
C ILE A 585 15.46 -3.71 -18.91
N VAL A 586 15.54 -2.40 -19.14
CA VAL A 586 16.52 -1.52 -18.50
C VAL A 586 15.78 -0.74 -17.44
N ASP A 587 16.21 -0.89 -16.20
CA ASP A 587 15.63 -0.22 -15.04
C ASP A 587 16.40 1.08 -14.75
N LEU A 588 17.69 0.95 -14.44
CA LEU A 588 18.56 2.07 -14.15
C LEU A 588 20.00 1.79 -14.54
N ILE A 589 20.82 2.84 -14.55
CA ILE A 589 22.27 2.73 -14.60
C ILE A 589 22.95 3.50 -13.46
N ASP A 590 24.05 2.95 -12.93
CA ASP A 590 25.00 3.70 -12.09
C ASP A 590 26.23 4.06 -12.93
N LEU A 591 26.63 5.34 -12.95
CA LEU A 591 27.88 5.80 -13.56
C LEU A 591 28.85 6.31 -12.49
N GLU A 592 30.02 5.68 -12.41
CA GLU A 592 31.09 6.01 -11.45
C GLU A 592 32.37 6.42 -12.18
N GLN A 593 33.11 7.39 -11.62
CA GLN A 593 34.51 7.60 -11.96
C GLN A 593 35.38 6.77 -11.02
N VAL A 594 35.64 5.53 -11.43
CA VAL A 594 36.45 4.57 -10.68
C VAL A 594 37.92 4.99 -10.72
N ALA A 595 38.55 5.04 -9.56
CA ALA A 595 39.98 5.31 -9.44
C ALA A 595 40.82 4.15 -10.03
N PRO A 596 42.07 4.39 -10.47
CA PRO A 596 43.02 3.32 -10.76
C PRO A 596 43.17 2.34 -9.58
N PRO A 597 43.56 1.07 -9.82
CA PRO A 597 43.77 0.11 -8.75
C PRO A 597 44.81 0.65 -7.76
N ALA A 598 44.53 0.51 -6.47
CA ALA A 598 45.47 0.93 -5.43
C ALA A 598 46.75 0.08 -5.48
N GLU A 599 47.88 0.69 -5.13
CA GLU A 599 49.17 0.01 -5.04
C GLU A 599 49.29 -0.79 -3.73
N LYS A 600 50.05 -1.88 -3.76
CA LYS A 600 50.32 -2.71 -2.57
C LYS A 600 51.02 -1.87 -1.50
N PRO A 601 50.46 -1.75 -0.27
CA PRO A 601 51.17 -1.13 0.84
C PRO A 601 52.48 -1.86 1.14
N ALA A 602 53.51 -1.12 1.54
CA ALA A 602 54.86 -1.66 1.76
C ALA A 602 54.87 -2.74 2.85
N GLU A 603 54.00 -2.61 3.85
CA GLU A 603 53.86 -3.52 4.98
C GLU A 603 53.07 -4.81 4.68
N CYS A 604 52.32 -4.87 3.57
CA CYS A 604 51.50 -6.04 3.24
C CYS A 604 52.23 -7.04 2.34
N THR A 605 51.88 -8.32 2.49
CA THR A 605 52.37 -9.42 1.64
C THR A 605 51.27 -9.87 0.69
N SER A 606 51.61 -10.09 -0.58
CA SER A 606 50.58 -10.43 -1.58
C SER A 606 50.22 -11.91 -1.58
N ILE A 607 48.94 -12.23 -1.82
CA ILE A 607 48.49 -13.61 -2.04
C ILE A 607 49.19 -14.32 -3.20
N THR A 608 49.77 -13.58 -4.18
CA THR A 608 50.56 -14.17 -5.27
C THR A 608 51.87 -14.79 -4.77
N GLU A 609 52.41 -14.29 -3.65
CA GLU A 609 53.59 -14.87 -3.00
C GLU A 609 53.28 -16.23 -2.36
N TYR A 610 51.99 -16.53 -2.13
CA TYR A 610 51.48 -17.81 -1.66
C TYR A 610 50.96 -18.71 -2.79
N GLY A 611 51.12 -18.30 -4.05
CA GLY A 611 50.82 -19.10 -5.24
C GLY A 611 49.49 -18.80 -5.93
N ALA A 612 48.75 -17.76 -5.51
CA ALA A 612 47.55 -17.31 -6.23
C ALA A 612 47.91 -16.71 -7.59
N ILE A 613 47.08 -16.91 -8.61
CA ILE A 613 47.28 -16.35 -9.95
C ILE A 613 45.97 -15.68 -10.43
N PRO A 614 45.96 -14.37 -10.73
CA PRO A 614 44.72 -13.69 -11.09
C PRO A 614 44.22 -14.11 -12.47
N ASN A 615 42.91 -14.21 -12.61
CA ASN A 615 42.19 -14.42 -13.88
C ASN A 615 42.48 -15.75 -14.61
N ASP A 616 43.02 -16.76 -13.93
CA ASP A 616 43.34 -18.06 -14.57
C ASP A 616 42.20 -19.10 -14.47
N GLY A 617 41.16 -18.81 -13.68
CA GLY A 617 40.01 -19.68 -13.45
C GLY A 617 40.26 -20.84 -12.46
N ILE A 618 41.44 -20.91 -11.87
CA ILE A 618 41.87 -21.92 -10.91
C ILE A 618 41.55 -21.44 -9.49
N ASP A 619 41.21 -22.37 -8.59
CA ASP A 619 40.90 -22.06 -7.19
C ASP A 619 42.13 -21.56 -6.42
N ASP A 620 42.05 -20.32 -5.93
CA ASP A 620 43.07 -19.62 -5.15
C ASP A 620 42.87 -19.75 -3.63
N THR A 621 41.81 -20.46 -3.18
CA THR A 621 41.45 -20.58 -1.75
C THR A 621 42.64 -20.95 -0.87
N THR A 622 43.45 -21.93 -1.30
CA THR A 622 44.59 -22.39 -0.51
C THR A 622 45.66 -21.30 -0.34
N ALA A 623 45.92 -20.50 -1.37
CA ALA A 623 46.88 -19.42 -1.30
C ALA A 623 46.37 -18.28 -0.41
N LEU A 624 45.08 -17.92 -0.55
CA LEU A 624 44.42 -16.92 0.28
C LEU A 624 44.43 -17.33 1.76
N GLN A 625 44.04 -18.58 2.06
CA GLN A 625 44.04 -19.12 3.42
C GLN A 625 45.44 -19.09 4.05
N LYS A 626 46.48 -19.45 3.31
CA LYS A 626 47.87 -19.40 3.81
C LYS A 626 48.32 -17.98 4.15
N ALA A 627 48.01 -17.01 3.30
CA ALA A 627 48.33 -15.60 3.57
C ALA A 627 47.62 -15.11 4.84
N VAL A 628 46.33 -15.42 4.97
CA VAL A 628 45.52 -15.04 6.14
C VAL A 628 46.02 -15.71 7.42
N THR A 629 46.38 -16.99 7.36
CA THR A 629 47.00 -17.68 8.50
C THR A 629 48.35 -17.09 8.88
N ALA A 630 49.18 -16.68 7.92
CA ALA A 630 50.46 -16.03 8.19
C ALA A 630 50.28 -14.69 8.92
N ASP A 631 49.29 -13.89 8.52
CA ASP A 631 48.96 -12.64 9.19
C ASP A 631 48.44 -12.88 10.62
N GLN A 632 47.52 -13.83 10.78
CA GLN A 632 46.99 -14.25 12.08
C GLN A 632 48.09 -14.75 13.04
N ASN A 633 49.15 -15.36 12.51
CA ASN A 633 50.30 -15.81 13.30
C ASN A 633 51.32 -14.70 13.59
N GLY A 634 51.18 -13.53 12.97
CA GLY A 634 52.12 -12.42 13.06
C GLY A 634 53.37 -12.57 12.18
N ASP A 635 53.36 -13.48 11.20
CA ASP A 635 54.45 -13.67 10.25
C ASP A 635 54.52 -12.56 9.20
N ILE A 636 53.38 -11.94 8.91
CA ILE A 636 53.22 -10.75 8.05
C ILE A 636 52.33 -9.72 8.78
N SER A 637 52.30 -8.48 8.31
CA SER A 637 51.52 -7.40 8.96
C SER A 637 50.16 -7.12 8.32
N CYS A 638 49.96 -7.56 7.07
CA CYS A 638 48.66 -7.59 6.41
C CYS A 638 48.71 -8.44 5.14
N VAL A 639 47.55 -8.95 4.74
CA VAL A 639 47.30 -9.62 3.46
C VAL A 639 46.93 -8.60 2.40
N TRP A 640 47.60 -8.65 1.25
CA TRP A 640 47.26 -7.87 0.06
C TRP A 640 46.67 -8.73 -1.06
N ILE A 641 45.48 -8.36 -1.52
CA ILE A 641 44.81 -8.95 -2.68
C ILE A 641 44.97 -7.97 -3.86
N PRO A 642 45.82 -8.26 -4.87
CA PRO A 642 46.01 -7.37 -6.01
C PRO A 642 44.75 -7.24 -6.88
N ALA A 643 44.82 -6.34 -7.87
CA ALA A 643 43.84 -6.29 -8.94
C ALA A 643 43.80 -7.60 -9.73
N GLY A 644 42.60 -8.12 -9.97
CA GLY A 644 42.33 -9.40 -10.63
C GLY A 644 41.06 -10.06 -10.09
N GLN A 645 40.60 -11.06 -10.83
CA GLN A 645 39.59 -12.00 -10.36
C GLN A 645 40.28 -13.23 -9.76
N TRP A 646 39.86 -13.60 -8.56
CA TRP A 646 40.45 -14.68 -7.77
C TRP A 646 39.35 -15.65 -7.37
N ARG A 647 39.54 -16.93 -7.68
CA ARG A 647 38.50 -17.92 -7.43
C ARG A 647 38.62 -18.43 -6.00
N GLN A 648 37.55 -18.32 -5.22
CA GLN A 648 37.49 -18.80 -3.84
C GLN A 648 36.34 -19.81 -3.70
N GLU A 649 36.68 -21.09 -3.55
CA GLU A 649 35.73 -22.19 -3.42
C GLU A 649 35.57 -22.73 -2.00
N GLN A 650 36.32 -22.21 -1.00
CA GLN A 650 36.04 -22.47 0.42
C GLN A 650 36.08 -21.19 1.26
N LYS A 651 35.29 -21.16 2.35
CA LYS A 651 35.30 -20.07 3.35
C LYS A 651 36.70 -19.95 3.96
N ILE A 652 37.20 -18.73 4.08
CA ILE A 652 38.44 -18.45 4.81
C ILE A 652 38.14 -18.37 6.31
N LEU A 653 38.76 -19.25 7.08
CA LEU A 653 38.55 -19.38 8.52
C LEU A 653 39.76 -20.01 9.22
N THR A 654 39.78 -20.04 10.56
CA THR A 654 40.86 -20.68 11.32
C THR A 654 40.63 -22.18 11.40
N ASP A 655 41.65 -23.00 11.14
CA ASP A 655 41.56 -24.44 11.37
C ASP A 655 41.23 -24.73 12.84
N ASP A 656 40.18 -25.52 13.14
CA ASP A 656 39.80 -25.80 14.53
C ASP A 656 40.84 -26.73 15.18
N PRO A 657 41.71 -26.23 16.07
CA PRO A 657 42.83 -27.03 16.58
C PRO A 657 42.36 -28.23 17.41
N GLN A 658 41.10 -28.22 17.85
CA GLN A 658 40.51 -29.27 18.68
C GLN A 658 39.61 -30.23 17.90
N ASN A 659 39.34 -29.97 16.60
CA ASN A 659 38.44 -30.77 15.77
C ASN A 659 37.11 -31.13 16.47
N ARG A 660 36.45 -30.14 17.08
CA ARG A 660 35.33 -30.32 18.04
C ARG A 660 34.01 -30.78 17.43
N GLY A 661 33.89 -30.80 16.11
CA GLY A 661 32.64 -31.11 15.45
C GLY A 661 32.83 -31.57 14.01
N GLN A 662 31.70 -31.87 13.36
CA GLN A 662 31.66 -32.24 11.95
C GLN A 662 32.07 -31.09 11.03
N PHE A 663 31.86 -29.84 11.45
CA PHE A 663 32.14 -28.64 10.66
C PHE A 663 33.10 -27.73 11.42
N ASN A 664 34.03 -27.08 10.71
CA ASN A 664 34.88 -26.05 11.28
C ASN A 664 34.10 -24.73 11.37
N GLN A 665 34.09 -24.13 12.57
CA GLN A 665 33.35 -22.88 12.89
C GLN A 665 34.17 -21.95 13.80
N VAL A 666 35.51 -22.02 13.67
CA VAL A 666 36.45 -21.11 14.33
C VAL A 666 36.83 -20.02 13.32
N GLY A 667 36.39 -18.79 13.58
CA GLY A 667 36.68 -17.66 12.69
C GLY A 667 38.14 -17.21 12.74
N ILE A 668 38.55 -16.45 11.73
CA ILE A 668 39.82 -15.72 11.76
C ILE A 668 39.79 -14.61 12.80
N ARG A 669 40.96 -14.25 13.30
CA ARG A 669 41.13 -13.20 14.29
C ARG A 669 42.43 -12.44 14.10
N ASP A 670 42.45 -11.19 14.52
CA ASP A 670 43.65 -10.34 14.49
C ASP A 670 44.24 -10.18 13.07
N VAL A 671 43.40 -10.30 12.03
CA VAL A 671 43.83 -10.26 10.63
C VAL A 671 43.53 -8.91 9.99
N THR A 672 44.42 -8.42 9.13
CA THR A 672 44.19 -7.27 8.23
C THR A 672 44.31 -7.69 6.77
N ILE A 673 43.21 -7.56 6.01
CA ILE A 673 43.11 -7.85 4.58
C ILE A 673 42.78 -6.56 3.83
N ARG A 674 43.55 -6.25 2.77
CA ARG A 674 43.33 -5.09 1.90
C ARG A 674 43.36 -5.51 0.43
N GLY A 675 42.44 -4.96 -0.36
CA GLY A 675 42.43 -5.09 -1.81
C GLY A 675 42.83 -3.80 -2.55
N ALA A 676 42.87 -3.89 -3.87
CA ALA A 676 43.17 -2.78 -4.77
C ALA A 676 41.94 -1.89 -5.09
N GLY A 677 40.79 -2.11 -4.42
CA GLY A 677 39.51 -1.47 -4.67
C GLY A 677 38.46 -2.49 -5.13
N MET A 678 37.18 -2.25 -4.77
CA MET A 678 36.06 -3.17 -5.09
C MET A 678 35.95 -3.53 -6.58
N TRP A 679 36.24 -2.58 -7.47
CA TRP A 679 36.21 -2.78 -8.93
C TRP A 679 37.39 -3.61 -9.45
N HIS A 680 38.44 -3.77 -8.64
CA HIS A 680 39.73 -4.31 -9.07
C HIS A 680 40.04 -5.66 -8.42
N SER A 681 39.80 -5.83 -7.12
CA SER A 681 40.10 -7.06 -6.37
C SER A 681 38.83 -7.86 -6.11
N GLN A 682 38.54 -8.82 -6.98
CA GLN A 682 37.27 -9.53 -7.01
C GLN A 682 37.45 -11.00 -6.63
N LEU A 683 36.88 -11.42 -5.51
CA LEU A 683 36.75 -12.82 -5.14
C LEU A 683 35.45 -13.37 -5.73
N TYR A 684 35.49 -14.57 -6.33
CA TYR A 684 34.28 -15.20 -6.88
C TYR A 684 34.27 -16.72 -6.68
N THR A 685 33.09 -17.32 -6.69
CA THR A 685 32.91 -18.78 -6.66
C THR A 685 32.08 -19.25 -7.86
N LEU A 686 32.38 -20.45 -8.37
CA LEU A 686 31.55 -21.10 -9.38
C LEU A 686 30.64 -22.17 -8.78
N THR A 687 30.96 -22.66 -7.59
CA THR A 687 30.23 -23.75 -6.93
C THR A 687 29.06 -23.18 -6.13
N PRO A 688 27.80 -23.50 -6.48
CA PRO A 688 26.66 -23.09 -5.66
C PRO A 688 26.80 -23.63 -4.23
N PRO A 689 26.40 -22.88 -3.18
CA PRO A 689 26.71 -23.27 -1.80
C PRO A 689 26.14 -24.63 -1.40
N HIS A 690 24.95 -24.97 -1.89
CA HIS A 690 24.29 -26.25 -1.66
C HIS A 690 25.01 -27.45 -2.33
N GLN A 691 25.93 -27.20 -3.27
CA GLN A 691 26.69 -28.22 -4.01
C GLN A 691 28.15 -28.34 -3.52
N ALA A 692 28.59 -27.47 -2.63
CA ALA A 692 29.99 -27.40 -2.22
C ALA A 692 30.46 -28.57 -1.33
N GLY A 693 29.56 -29.47 -0.91
CA GLY A 693 29.96 -30.70 -0.21
C GLY A 693 30.54 -30.48 1.18
N GLY A 694 29.89 -29.64 2.01
CA GLY A 694 30.07 -29.61 3.46
C GLY A 694 31.50 -29.37 3.96
N ILE A 695 32.22 -28.44 3.35
CA ILE A 695 33.57 -28.06 3.80
C ILE A 695 33.48 -27.13 5.03
N ASN A 696 32.36 -26.43 5.19
CA ASN A 696 31.94 -25.70 6.39
C ASN A 696 30.44 -25.88 6.62
N HIS A 697 29.95 -25.45 7.79
CA HIS A 697 28.57 -25.65 8.22
C HIS A 697 27.56 -25.32 7.09
N PRO A 698 26.55 -26.17 6.83
CA PRO A 698 25.73 -26.12 5.61
C PRO A 698 24.99 -24.79 5.37
N HIS A 699 24.84 -23.96 6.41
CA HIS A 699 24.18 -22.66 6.32
C HIS A 699 25.15 -21.48 6.07
N GLU A 700 26.47 -21.67 6.15
CA GLU A 700 27.47 -20.60 6.03
C GLU A 700 28.12 -20.57 4.63
N GLY A 701 28.15 -21.73 3.97
CA GLY A 701 28.59 -21.90 2.59
C GLY A 701 30.11 -21.93 2.40
N ASN A 702 30.51 -21.77 1.15
CA ASN A 702 31.84 -22.09 0.65
C ASN A 702 32.65 -20.88 0.17
N PHE A 703 32.24 -19.66 0.47
CA PHE A 703 32.97 -18.46 0.07
C PHE A 703 32.89 -17.39 1.16
N GLY A 704 33.72 -16.35 1.03
CA GLY A 704 33.79 -15.26 1.99
C GLY A 704 34.63 -15.58 3.23
N PHE A 705 34.32 -14.93 4.36
CA PHE A 705 35.15 -14.95 5.56
C PHE A 705 34.35 -15.27 6.82
N ASP A 706 34.90 -16.14 7.66
CA ASP A 706 34.42 -16.39 9.02
C ASP A 706 35.30 -15.64 10.02
N ILE A 707 34.72 -14.85 10.91
CA ILE A 707 35.46 -13.90 11.77
C ILE A 707 35.08 -14.11 13.24
N ASP A 708 36.09 -14.25 14.10
CA ASP A 708 35.93 -14.32 15.55
C ASP A 708 36.22 -12.98 16.25
N ASP A 709 37.26 -12.24 15.84
CA ASP A 709 37.70 -11.02 16.56
C ASP A 709 38.66 -10.12 15.75
N ASN A 710 38.77 -8.84 16.11
CA ASN A 710 39.79 -7.87 15.68
C ASN A 710 40.25 -7.96 14.20
N THR A 711 39.32 -8.20 13.27
CA THR A 711 39.63 -8.41 11.86
C THR A 711 39.26 -7.19 11.03
N LYS A 712 40.15 -6.77 10.13
CA LYS A 712 39.98 -5.62 9.27
C LYS A 712 39.98 -6.07 7.82
N ILE A 713 38.90 -5.83 7.08
CA ILE A 713 38.81 -6.17 5.65
C ILE A 713 38.42 -4.92 4.87
N SER A 714 39.20 -4.58 3.84
CA SER A 714 38.86 -3.45 2.98
C SER A 714 39.13 -3.63 1.50
N ASP A 715 38.39 -2.86 0.69
CA ASP A 715 38.68 -2.58 -0.71
C ASP A 715 38.66 -3.81 -1.63
N ILE A 716 37.70 -4.72 -1.41
CA ILE A 716 37.50 -5.96 -2.19
C ILE A 716 36.04 -6.12 -2.62
N ALA A 717 35.80 -6.99 -3.60
CA ALA A 717 34.48 -7.52 -3.92
C ALA A 717 34.39 -9.03 -3.67
N ILE A 718 33.21 -9.53 -3.30
CA ILE A 718 32.88 -10.94 -3.08
C ILE A 718 31.63 -11.26 -3.89
N PHE A 719 31.79 -12.03 -4.96
CA PHE A 719 30.70 -12.47 -5.83
C PHE A 719 30.37 -13.93 -5.56
N GLY A 720 29.23 -14.15 -4.91
CA GLY A 720 28.69 -15.47 -4.61
C GLY A 720 28.14 -16.19 -5.84
N SER A 721 27.64 -17.40 -5.61
CA SER A 721 27.08 -18.30 -6.63
C SER A 721 25.64 -18.73 -6.31
N GLY A 722 24.97 -18.03 -5.38
CA GLY A 722 23.62 -18.36 -4.94
C GLY A 722 22.59 -18.24 -6.05
N GLN A 723 21.56 -19.09 -6.01
CA GLN A 723 20.50 -19.13 -7.03
C GLN A 723 19.09 -19.18 -6.47
N ILE A 724 18.90 -19.60 -5.21
CA ILE A 724 17.61 -19.60 -4.53
C ILE A 724 17.80 -19.13 -3.07
N ARG A 725 16.75 -19.16 -2.26
CA ARG A 725 16.86 -19.02 -0.80
C ARG A 725 16.55 -20.36 -0.17
N GLY A 726 17.54 -21.24 -0.06
CA GLY A 726 17.38 -22.52 0.64
C GLY A 726 16.57 -23.55 -0.16
N GLY A 727 17.22 -24.60 -0.65
CA GLY A 727 16.52 -25.76 -1.25
C GLY A 727 15.99 -26.76 -0.21
N ASP A 728 15.45 -27.90 -0.68
CA ASP A 728 14.96 -29.02 0.14
C ASP A 728 15.88 -29.29 1.36
N GLY A 729 15.33 -29.19 2.57
CA GLY A 729 16.08 -29.40 3.81
C GLY A 729 16.97 -28.23 4.27
N ASN A 730 16.69 -27.01 3.84
CA ASN A 730 17.47 -25.79 4.11
C ASN A 730 18.89 -25.86 3.53
N ALA A 731 19.04 -26.46 2.35
CA ALA A 731 20.32 -26.84 1.77
C ALA A 731 21.17 -25.66 1.26
N GLU A 732 20.63 -24.45 1.16
CA GLU A 732 21.42 -23.30 0.71
C GLU A 732 21.71 -22.34 1.86
N GLY A 733 22.99 -22.19 2.14
CA GLY A 733 23.52 -21.03 2.83
C GLY A 733 24.88 -20.69 2.26
N GLY A 734 25.05 -19.44 1.84
CA GLY A 734 26.30 -18.84 1.40
C GLY A 734 26.34 -17.44 1.94
N VAL A 735 27.13 -17.20 2.98
CA VAL A 735 27.20 -15.90 3.65
C VAL A 735 28.50 -15.21 3.26
N GLY A 736 28.48 -13.93 2.87
CA GLY A 736 29.70 -13.22 2.53
C GLY A 736 30.64 -13.06 3.73
N ILE A 737 30.10 -12.62 4.86
CA ILE A 737 30.83 -12.45 6.12
C ILE A 737 30.00 -13.03 7.27
N ASN A 738 30.57 -13.92 8.07
CA ASN A 738 29.86 -14.45 9.23
C ASN A 738 30.80 -14.69 10.41
N GLY A 739 30.23 -15.05 11.55
CA GLY A 739 31.00 -15.41 12.74
C GLY A 739 30.58 -14.58 13.94
N ARG A 740 31.46 -14.48 14.93
CA ARG A 740 31.22 -13.78 16.20
C ARG A 740 31.59 -12.30 16.13
N LEU A 741 32.59 -11.98 15.31
CA LEU A 741 33.17 -10.67 15.01
C LEU A 741 33.79 -9.90 16.19
N GLY A 742 33.43 -10.20 17.43
CA GLY A 742 34.13 -9.71 18.62
C GLY A 742 34.27 -8.19 18.66
N LYS A 743 35.47 -7.70 18.97
CA LYS A 743 35.82 -6.30 19.15
C LYS A 743 36.85 -5.84 18.13
N GLY A 744 36.83 -4.56 17.77
CA GLY A 744 37.83 -3.97 16.88
C GLY A 744 37.76 -4.44 15.42
N THR A 745 36.78 -5.27 15.08
CA THR A 745 36.50 -5.68 13.70
C THR A 745 35.93 -4.52 12.89
N LYS A 746 36.49 -4.29 11.71
CA LYS A 746 36.09 -3.21 10.79
C LYS A 746 36.05 -3.72 9.36
N ILE A 747 34.93 -3.54 8.69
CA ILE A 747 34.74 -3.94 7.29
C ILE A 747 34.41 -2.69 6.50
N SER A 748 35.27 -2.29 5.57
CA SER A 748 35.12 -1.02 4.85
C SER A 748 35.33 -1.16 3.36
N ASN A 749 34.48 -0.53 2.55
CA ASN A 749 34.57 -0.59 1.10
C ASN A 749 34.56 -2.04 0.57
N VAL A 750 33.60 -2.85 1.02
CA VAL A 750 33.39 -4.21 0.49
C VAL A 750 32.09 -4.34 -0.31
N TRP A 751 32.19 -4.87 -1.53
CA TRP A 751 31.04 -5.13 -2.43
C TRP A 751 30.70 -6.61 -2.40
N ILE A 752 29.48 -6.98 -1.99
CA ILE A 752 29.02 -8.37 -1.92
C ILE A 752 27.78 -8.56 -2.80
N GLU A 753 27.81 -9.55 -3.69
CA GLU A 753 26.64 -9.95 -4.49
C GLU A 753 26.39 -11.45 -4.49
N HIS A 754 25.16 -11.84 -4.82
CA HIS A 754 24.74 -13.23 -5.08
C HIS A 754 25.06 -14.19 -3.93
N ALA A 755 25.15 -13.65 -2.71
CA ALA A 755 25.19 -14.39 -1.47
C ALA A 755 23.76 -14.62 -0.96
N ASN A 756 23.57 -15.62 -0.10
CA ASN A 756 22.33 -15.72 0.64
C ASN A 756 22.22 -14.52 1.60
N VAL A 757 23.22 -14.33 2.46
CA VAL A 757 23.31 -13.17 3.36
C VAL A 757 24.61 -12.41 3.09
N GLY A 758 24.56 -11.06 3.10
CA GLY A 758 25.77 -10.25 3.00
C GLY A 758 26.68 -10.43 4.21
N ALA A 759 26.19 -10.07 5.41
CA ALA A 759 26.85 -10.37 6.67
C ALA A 759 25.89 -10.85 7.78
N TRP A 760 26.22 -11.98 8.42
CA TRP A 760 25.51 -12.50 9.59
C TRP A 760 26.39 -12.40 10.83
N VAL A 761 26.10 -11.43 11.70
CA VAL A 761 26.96 -11.05 12.83
C VAL A 761 26.45 -11.65 14.12
N GLY A 762 27.07 -12.74 14.54
CA GLY A 762 26.77 -13.46 15.77
C GLY A 762 26.73 -14.97 15.54
N ARG A 763 26.97 -15.71 16.62
CA ARG A 763 26.76 -17.16 16.69
C ARG A 763 26.01 -17.48 17.96
N ASP A 764 25.18 -18.52 17.93
CA ASP A 764 24.52 -19.02 19.14
C ASP A 764 25.55 -19.42 20.20
N TYR A 765 25.27 -19.11 21.46
CA TYR A 765 26.14 -19.50 22.57
C TYR A 765 26.43 -21.01 22.60
N SER A 766 25.45 -21.84 22.20
CA SER A 766 25.59 -23.30 22.13
C SER A 766 26.51 -23.80 21.01
N ASN A 767 26.99 -22.93 20.11
CA ASN A 767 27.88 -23.34 19.03
C ASN A 767 29.24 -23.82 19.56
N ILE A 768 30.02 -22.90 20.16
CA ILE A 768 31.28 -23.18 20.85
C ILE A 768 31.36 -22.21 22.04
N PRO A 769 30.88 -22.63 23.24
CA PRO A 769 30.74 -21.75 24.41
C PRO A 769 32.03 -21.06 24.85
N GLU A 770 33.19 -21.70 24.65
CA GLU A 770 34.50 -21.18 25.04
C GLU A 770 34.94 -19.98 24.19
N LEU A 771 34.34 -19.84 23.00
CA LEU A 771 34.62 -18.76 22.07
C LEU A 771 33.53 -17.66 22.12
N TRP A 772 32.62 -17.66 23.09
CA TRP A 772 31.59 -16.63 23.22
C TRP A 772 32.20 -15.22 23.23
N ASN A 773 31.96 -14.46 22.16
CA ASN A 773 32.52 -13.13 21.96
C ASN A 773 31.61 -12.31 21.02
N PRO A 774 30.44 -11.84 21.49
CA PRO A 774 29.50 -11.12 20.65
C PRO A 774 30.11 -9.83 20.10
N GLY A 775 29.61 -9.38 18.94
CA GLY A 775 30.02 -8.14 18.30
C GLY A 775 29.90 -6.94 19.23
N ASP A 776 30.97 -6.16 19.41
CA ASP A 776 30.99 -4.99 20.28
C ASP A 776 31.89 -3.90 19.68
N GLY A 777 31.27 -2.80 19.24
CA GLY A 777 31.99 -1.69 18.60
C GLY A 777 32.37 -1.97 17.15
N LEU A 778 31.57 -2.75 16.42
CA LEU A 778 31.84 -3.08 15.01
C LEU A 778 31.56 -1.89 14.09
N GLU A 779 32.35 -1.76 13.03
CA GLU A 779 32.14 -0.77 11.99
C GLU A 779 32.04 -1.42 10.61
N PHE A 780 30.89 -1.24 9.95
CA PHE A 780 30.69 -1.53 8.53
C PHE A 780 30.50 -0.21 7.78
N SER A 781 31.35 0.08 6.79
CA SER A 781 31.30 1.34 6.06
C SER A 781 31.56 1.22 4.56
N GLY A 782 30.93 2.07 3.75
CA GLY A 782 31.15 2.04 2.31
C GLY A 782 30.75 0.70 1.67
N MET A 783 29.86 -0.07 2.30
CA MET A 783 29.45 -1.38 1.79
C MET A 783 28.59 -1.21 0.54
N ARG A 784 28.70 -2.13 -0.41
CA ARG A 784 27.75 -2.31 -1.51
C ARG A 784 27.22 -3.73 -1.41
N ILE A 785 26.03 -3.95 -0.87
CA ILE A 785 25.45 -5.29 -0.75
C ILE A 785 24.25 -5.39 -1.68
N ARG A 786 24.36 -6.22 -2.71
CA ARG A 786 23.37 -6.26 -3.79
C ARG A 786 22.93 -7.69 -4.11
N ASN A 787 21.70 -7.85 -4.57
CA ASN A 787 21.19 -9.10 -5.14
C ASN A 787 21.32 -10.32 -4.20
N THR A 788 21.17 -10.12 -2.89
CA THR A 788 21.20 -11.22 -1.90
C THR A 788 19.87 -11.97 -1.89
N TYR A 789 19.89 -13.22 -1.42
CA TYR A 789 18.67 -14.04 -1.32
C TYR A 789 17.96 -13.91 0.02
N ALA A 790 18.65 -13.41 1.04
CA ALA A 790 18.16 -13.05 2.37
C ALA A 790 18.75 -11.68 2.77
N ASP A 791 19.07 -11.52 4.05
CA ASP A 791 19.46 -10.25 4.67
C ASP A 791 20.72 -9.61 4.03
N GLY A 792 20.79 -8.29 4.09
CA GLY A 792 22.03 -7.56 3.79
C GLY A 792 23.03 -7.69 4.93
N ILE A 793 22.78 -7.04 6.08
CA ILE A 793 23.54 -7.21 7.32
C ILE A 793 22.60 -7.42 8.49
N ASN A 794 22.77 -8.52 9.24
CA ASN A 794 22.01 -8.80 10.45
C ASN A 794 22.93 -8.84 11.68
N PHE A 795 22.69 -7.94 12.64
CA PHE A 795 23.31 -7.92 13.96
C PHE A 795 22.50 -8.74 14.96
N THR A 796 23.06 -9.86 15.41
CA THR A 796 22.38 -10.81 16.31
C THR A 796 23.24 -11.21 17.52
N ASN A 797 22.67 -12.05 18.39
CA ASN A 797 23.35 -12.72 19.51
C ASN A 797 24.15 -11.78 20.43
N GLY A 798 23.54 -10.65 20.84
CA GLY A 798 24.14 -9.70 21.78
C GLY A 798 25.04 -8.65 21.14
N THR A 799 25.02 -8.52 19.80
CA THR A 799 25.77 -7.48 19.09
C THR A 799 25.37 -6.08 19.57
N ARG A 800 26.35 -5.25 19.90
CA ARG A 800 26.15 -3.96 20.57
C ARG A 800 27.16 -2.90 20.17
N ASN A 801 26.85 -1.63 20.44
CA ASN A 801 27.71 -0.47 20.13
C ASN A 801 28.20 -0.44 18.67
N SER A 802 27.50 -1.11 17.76
CA SER A 802 27.99 -1.40 16.41
C SER A 802 27.27 -0.54 15.39
N THR A 803 27.93 -0.23 14.28
CA THR A 803 27.40 0.70 13.27
C THR A 803 27.56 0.17 11.85
N VAL A 804 26.48 0.30 11.06
CA VAL A 804 26.55 0.26 9.59
C VAL A 804 26.29 1.67 9.06
N TYR A 805 27.22 2.20 8.28
CA TYR A 805 27.08 3.56 7.77
C TYR A 805 27.64 3.80 6.37
N ASN A 806 27.12 4.84 5.70
CA ASN A 806 27.59 5.27 4.38
C ASN A 806 27.62 4.12 3.36
N SER A 807 26.58 3.28 3.38
CA SER A 807 26.54 2.03 2.62
C SER A 807 25.29 1.94 1.74
N SER A 808 25.42 1.23 0.60
CA SER A 808 24.35 0.97 -0.36
C SER A 808 23.90 -0.48 -0.29
N PHE A 809 22.58 -0.66 -0.27
CA PHE A 809 21.91 -1.95 -0.33
C PHE A 809 20.92 -1.91 -1.49
N ARG A 810 20.94 -2.91 -2.38
CA ARG A 810 19.99 -2.99 -3.48
C ARG A 810 19.53 -4.42 -3.73
N ASN A 811 18.23 -4.67 -3.87
CA ASN A 811 17.70 -5.99 -4.22
C ASN A 811 18.06 -7.10 -3.20
N THR A 812 17.93 -6.82 -1.90
CA THR A 812 18.10 -7.82 -0.83
C THR A 812 16.86 -8.71 -0.72
N GLY A 813 17.06 -9.96 -0.30
CA GLY A 813 15.99 -10.97 -0.24
C GLY A 813 15.41 -11.25 1.12
N ASP A 814 15.79 -10.44 2.09
CA ASP A 814 15.14 -10.21 3.37
C ASP A 814 15.54 -8.80 3.82
N ASP A 815 15.43 -8.52 5.11
CA ASP A 815 15.84 -7.27 5.74
C ASP A 815 17.21 -6.79 5.23
N ALA A 816 17.27 -5.62 4.59
CA ALA A 816 18.55 -5.10 4.10
C ALA A 816 19.50 -4.81 5.28
N LEU A 817 18.95 -4.29 6.39
CA LEU A 817 19.63 -4.11 7.66
C LEU A 817 18.75 -4.59 8.80
N ALA A 818 19.27 -5.45 9.67
CA ALA A 818 18.53 -5.97 10.82
C ALA A 818 19.33 -5.92 12.11
N VAL A 819 18.65 -5.60 13.22
CA VAL A 819 19.09 -6.00 14.56
C VAL A 819 18.11 -7.05 15.06
N TRP A 820 18.58 -8.26 15.32
CA TRP A 820 17.82 -9.28 16.03
C TRP A 820 18.42 -9.47 17.42
N ALA A 821 17.76 -8.98 18.47
CA ALA A 821 18.18 -9.20 19.85
C ALA A 821 17.89 -10.66 20.27
N SER A 822 18.55 -11.63 19.62
CA SER A 822 18.33 -13.06 19.81
C SER A 822 18.55 -13.50 21.25
N LYS A 823 17.71 -14.42 21.73
CA LYS A 823 17.84 -15.04 23.06
C LYS A 823 18.92 -16.13 23.14
N TYR A 824 19.53 -16.51 22.01
CA TYR A 824 20.56 -17.56 21.95
C TYR A 824 21.94 -17.02 22.37
N VAL A 825 21.97 -16.42 23.55
CA VAL A 825 23.13 -15.76 24.16
C VAL A 825 23.54 -16.47 25.44
N LYS A 826 24.68 -16.11 26.03
CA LYS A 826 25.15 -16.71 27.29
C LYS A 826 24.27 -16.35 28.48
N ASP A 827 23.88 -15.08 28.60
CA ASP A 827 22.98 -14.59 29.65
C ASP A 827 22.03 -13.53 29.06
N THR A 828 20.73 -13.84 28.99
CA THR A 828 19.72 -12.96 28.40
C THR A 828 19.47 -11.67 29.19
N SER A 829 20.03 -11.54 30.40
CA SER A 829 19.98 -10.31 31.19
C SER A 829 21.18 -9.38 30.97
N VAL A 830 22.24 -9.87 30.30
CA VAL A 830 23.50 -9.14 30.10
C VAL A 830 23.83 -9.00 28.62
N ASP A 831 23.67 -10.05 27.83
CA ASP A 831 24.03 -10.12 26.41
C ASP A 831 22.87 -9.71 25.51
N ILE A 832 22.31 -8.54 25.78
CA ILE A 832 21.22 -7.96 24.99
C ILE A 832 21.82 -7.18 23.82
N GLY A 833 21.22 -7.24 22.63
CA GLY A 833 21.63 -6.39 21.52
C GLY A 833 21.22 -4.94 21.77
N HIS A 834 22.17 -4.00 21.82
CA HIS A 834 21.87 -2.62 22.18
C HIS A 834 22.83 -1.57 21.59
N ASP A 835 22.39 -0.31 21.54
CA ASP A 835 23.16 0.84 21.07
C ASP A 835 23.77 0.65 19.67
N ASN A 836 23.10 -0.14 18.82
CA ASN A 836 23.49 -0.28 17.43
C ASN A 836 22.92 0.86 16.58
N VAL A 837 23.65 1.26 15.55
CA VAL A 837 23.30 2.41 14.72
C VAL A 837 23.37 2.07 13.24
N PHE A 838 22.25 2.21 12.54
CA PHE A 838 22.19 2.22 11.09
C PHE A 838 22.03 3.65 10.61
N ARG A 839 23.08 4.22 10.00
CA ARG A 839 23.07 5.63 9.60
C ARG A 839 23.64 5.96 8.24
N ASN A 840 23.05 6.95 7.57
CA ASN A 840 23.53 7.42 6.26
C ASN A 840 23.61 6.26 5.25
N ASN A 841 22.61 5.37 5.19
CA ASN A 841 22.57 4.28 4.22
C ASN A 841 21.51 4.54 3.15
N THR A 842 21.76 4.08 1.93
CA THR A 842 20.77 4.07 0.84
C THR A 842 20.35 2.63 0.58
N ILE A 843 19.07 2.33 0.76
CA ILE A 843 18.48 1.00 0.63
C ILE A 843 17.42 1.07 -0.46
N GLN A 844 17.51 0.20 -1.45
CA GLN A 844 16.64 0.20 -2.61
C GLN A 844 16.16 -1.21 -2.90
N LEU A 845 14.87 -1.35 -3.22
CA LEU A 845 14.35 -2.55 -3.87
C LEU A 845 14.51 -3.85 -3.08
N PRO A 846 14.43 -3.94 -1.72
CA PRO A 846 14.29 -5.24 -1.07
C PRO A 846 13.14 -6.02 -1.71
N TRP A 847 13.47 -7.16 -2.32
CA TRP A 847 12.48 -7.99 -3.02
C TRP A 847 11.64 -8.82 -2.03
N ARG A 848 12.07 -8.88 -0.78
CA ARG A 848 11.33 -9.42 0.35
C ARG A 848 11.72 -8.72 1.66
N ALA A 849 10.76 -8.65 2.59
CA ALA A 849 10.92 -8.11 3.93
C ALA A 849 11.31 -6.62 3.93
N ASN A 850 12.03 -6.16 4.95
CA ASN A 850 12.14 -4.73 5.25
C ASN A 850 13.32 -4.06 4.57
N GLY A 851 13.26 -2.74 4.48
CA GLY A 851 14.49 -1.95 4.35
C GLY A 851 15.35 -2.10 5.62
N ILE A 852 14.79 -1.74 6.77
CA ILE A 852 15.47 -1.81 8.07
C ILE A 852 14.54 -2.43 9.12
N ALA A 853 15.03 -3.41 9.87
CA ALA A 853 14.26 -4.03 10.95
C ALA A 853 15.02 -4.02 12.28
N ILE A 854 14.30 -3.79 13.37
CA ILE A 854 14.80 -3.97 14.74
C ILE A 854 13.84 -4.91 15.46
N TYR A 855 14.37 -6.02 15.96
CA TYR A 855 13.65 -7.03 16.73
C TYR A 855 14.20 -7.07 18.16
N GLY A 856 13.59 -6.28 19.05
CA GLY A 856 13.96 -6.21 20.47
C GLY A 856 15.21 -5.39 20.80
N GLY A 857 15.72 -5.55 22.02
CA GLY A 857 16.90 -4.83 22.50
C GLY A 857 16.62 -3.38 22.96
N TYR A 858 17.65 -2.55 23.06
CA TYR A 858 17.51 -1.16 23.52
C TYR A 858 18.55 -0.22 22.92
N GLY A 859 18.30 1.10 22.95
CA GLY A 859 19.28 2.11 22.52
C GLY A 859 19.57 2.14 21.01
N ASN A 860 18.93 1.29 20.22
CA ASN A 860 19.17 1.16 18.78
C ASN A 860 18.66 2.39 18.02
N LYS A 861 19.37 2.78 16.96
CA LYS A 861 19.09 3.99 16.18
C LYS A 861 19.09 3.73 14.67
N VAL A 862 18.11 4.29 13.99
CA VAL A 862 17.95 4.30 12.53
C VAL A 862 17.92 5.76 12.09
N GLU A 863 19.06 6.27 11.62
CA GLU A 863 19.28 7.71 11.41
C GLU A 863 19.69 8.05 9.98
N ASN A 864 19.13 9.09 9.37
CA ASN A 864 19.63 9.62 8.10
C ASN A 864 19.65 8.60 6.93
N ASN A 865 18.77 7.60 6.90
CA ASN A 865 18.74 6.62 5.80
C ASN A 865 17.76 7.05 4.71
N LEU A 866 18.00 6.57 3.49
CA LEU A 866 17.02 6.60 2.40
C LEU A 866 16.60 5.18 2.07
N VAL A 867 15.29 4.93 2.05
CA VAL A 867 14.71 3.62 1.72
C VAL A 867 13.73 3.79 0.58
N TYR A 868 13.93 3.03 -0.50
CA TYR A 868 13.14 3.08 -1.70
C TYR A 868 12.55 1.72 -2.03
N ASP A 869 11.31 1.73 -2.48
CA ASP A 869 10.75 0.66 -3.30
C ASP A 869 10.79 -0.74 -2.64
N THR A 870 10.35 -0.88 -1.39
CA THR A 870 10.20 -2.21 -0.77
C THR A 870 9.05 -2.97 -1.42
N MET A 871 9.22 -4.27 -1.70
CA MET A 871 8.20 -5.01 -2.46
C MET A 871 6.94 -5.34 -1.64
N ASN A 872 7.11 -5.90 -0.44
CA ASN A 872 6.00 -6.54 0.27
C ASN A 872 5.91 -6.18 1.77
N TYR A 873 6.90 -5.45 2.28
CA TYR A 873 7.05 -5.14 3.70
C TYR A 873 7.44 -3.66 3.89
N PRO A 874 7.45 -3.17 5.14
CA PRO A 874 7.81 -1.80 5.48
C PRO A 874 9.19 -1.36 4.99
N GLY A 875 9.37 -0.05 4.87
CA GLY A 875 10.70 0.54 4.81
C GLY A 875 11.44 0.38 6.14
N ILE A 876 10.75 0.60 7.27
CA ILE A 876 11.30 0.39 8.62
C ILE A 876 10.29 -0.38 9.48
N MET A 877 10.75 -1.43 10.18
CA MET A 877 9.92 -2.22 11.09
C MET A 877 10.54 -2.36 12.47
N LEU A 878 9.71 -2.17 13.50
CA LEU A 878 10.00 -2.60 14.88
C LEU A 878 9.05 -3.73 15.23
N ALA A 879 9.54 -4.91 15.58
CA ALA A 879 8.66 -6.05 15.82
C ALA A 879 9.16 -7.04 16.88
N THR A 880 8.22 -7.82 17.42
CA THR A 880 8.51 -8.85 18.45
C THR A 880 8.12 -10.27 18.02
N ASP A 881 7.90 -10.47 16.72
CA ASP A 881 7.47 -11.73 16.08
C ASP A 881 8.60 -12.75 15.80
N HIS A 882 9.86 -12.37 16.08
CA HIS A 882 11.03 -13.24 15.99
C HIS A 882 11.56 -13.73 17.36
N ASP A 883 10.69 -13.78 18.37
CA ASP A 883 11.01 -14.19 19.74
C ASP A 883 12.30 -13.52 20.30
N PRO A 884 12.43 -12.18 20.19
CA PRO A 884 13.63 -11.49 20.64
C PRO A 884 13.64 -11.32 22.16
N ILE A 885 14.82 -11.04 22.71
CA ILE A 885 14.94 -10.35 24.00
C ILE A 885 14.15 -9.03 23.89
N PRO A 886 13.15 -8.77 24.75
CA PRO A 886 12.20 -7.69 24.56
C PRO A 886 12.82 -6.30 24.43
N PHE A 887 12.06 -5.39 23.82
CA PHE A 887 12.40 -3.98 23.82
C PHE A 887 12.47 -3.42 25.22
N THR A 888 13.55 -2.71 25.53
CA THR A 888 13.68 -1.88 26.73
C THR A 888 14.26 -0.52 26.35
N GLY A 889 14.09 0.51 27.17
CA GLY A 889 14.64 1.83 26.87
C GLY A 889 14.13 2.47 25.57
N GLN A 890 14.98 3.29 24.92
CA GLN A 890 14.61 4.05 23.73
C GLN A 890 15.03 3.35 22.43
N THR A 891 14.18 3.38 21.42
CA THR A 891 14.55 3.14 20.02
C THR A 891 14.29 4.43 19.22
N LEU A 892 15.28 4.90 18.47
CA LEU A 892 15.19 6.15 17.71
C LEU A 892 15.15 5.90 16.20
N ILE A 893 14.10 6.39 15.54
CA ILE A 893 13.99 6.50 14.09
C ILE A 893 14.04 7.99 13.76
N ALA A 894 15.13 8.50 13.21
CA ALA A 894 15.30 9.93 12.99
C ALA A 894 15.82 10.28 11.60
N ASN A 895 15.27 11.34 11.02
CA ASN A 895 15.79 11.92 9.79
C ASN A 895 15.88 10.94 8.61
N ASN A 896 14.93 10.02 8.45
CA ASN A 896 14.92 9.08 7.31
C ASN A 896 14.05 9.62 6.17
N GLY A 897 14.30 9.17 4.94
CA GLY A 897 13.41 9.36 3.80
C GLY A 897 12.94 8.02 3.26
N LEU A 898 11.63 7.80 3.23
CA LEU A 898 11.02 6.55 2.76
C LEU A 898 10.16 6.86 1.53
N TYR A 899 10.46 6.22 0.41
CA TYR A 899 9.81 6.47 -0.87
C TYR A 899 9.25 5.16 -1.41
N ARG A 900 7.94 5.11 -1.63
CA ARG A 900 7.28 3.94 -2.23
C ARG A 900 7.54 2.66 -1.45
N THR A 901 7.53 2.76 -0.13
CA THR A 901 7.70 1.62 0.78
C THR A 901 6.36 1.17 1.37
N GLY A 902 6.38 0.00 2.02
CA GLY A 902 5.17 -0.73 2.38
C GLY A 902 4.72 -1.65 1.24
N GLY A 903 3.82 -2.57 1.55
CA GLY A 903 3.34 -3.58 0.60
C GLY A 903 2.40 -4.56 1.26
N ALA A 904 2.02 -5.61 0.54
CA ALA A 904 1.20 -6.69 1.08
C ALA A 904 1.97 -8.02 1.06
N PHE A 905 1.69 -8.87 2.04
CA PHE A 905 2.30 -10.19 2.16
C PHE A 905 1.32 -11.21 2.74
N TRP A 906 1.66 -12.49 2.62
CA TRP A 906 0.81 -13.63 3.03
C TRP A 906 -0.41 -13.81 2.14
N ASN A 907 -0.17 -14.03 0.84
CA ASN A 907 -1.18 -14.01 -0.23
C ASN A 907 -1.95 -12.68 -0.28
N GLU A 908 -1.25 -11.60 0.08
CA GLU A 908 -1.79 -10.24 0.15
C GLU A 908 -2.85 -10.02 1.24
N ASP A 909 -3.03 -10.99 2.14
CA ASP A 909 -3.98 -10.89 3.27
C ASP A 909 -3.53 -9.87 4.33
N GLN A 910 -2.25 -9.47 4.34
CA GLN A 910 -1.71 -8.51 5.30
C GLN A 910 -1.00 -7.35 4.63
N GLU A 911 -1.52 -6.16 4.89
CA GLU A 911 -0.96 -4.89 4.44
C GLU A 911 0.03 -4.33 5.47
N PHE A 912 1.05 -3.65 4.96
CA PHE A 912 2.12 -3.02 5.74
C PHE A 912 2.34 -1.58 5.28
N GLY A 913 2.40 -0.67 6.26
CA GLY A 913 2.78 0.73 6.02
C GLY A 913 4.28 0.94 5.85
N ALA A 914 4.68 2.15 5.48
CA ALA A 914 6.08 2.53 5.27
C ALA A 914 6.93 2.38 6.55
N ILE A 915 6.38 2.75 7.72
CA ILE A 915 6.91 2.39 9.03
C ILE A 915 5.88 1.55 9.76
N THR A 916 6.25 0.35 10.22
CA THR A 916 5.33 -0.52 10.98
C THR A 916 5.89 -0.87 12.35
N LEU A 917 5.06 -0.69 13.38
CA LEU A 917 5.33 -1.20 14.73
C LEU A 917 4.40 -2.40 14.98
N PHE A 918 4.99 -3.57 15.21
CA PHE A 918 4.26 -4.81 15.40
C PHE A 918 4.65 -5.51 16.70
N ALA A 919 3.97 -5.13 17.78
CA ALA A 919 4.07 -5.79 19.08
C ALA A 919 3.30 -7.13 19.07
N GLN A 920 3.79 -8.14 18.34
CA GLN A 920 3.12 -9.44 18.22
C GLN A 920 2.89 -10.12 19.58
N GLY A 921 3.87 -10.05 20.49
CA GLY A 921 3.79 -10.64 21.84
C GLY A 921 4.18 -9.64 22.93
N PRO A 922 5.48 -9.44 23.21
CA PRO A 922 5.94 -8.39 24.11
C PRO A 922 5.68 -6.97 23.60
N ASP A 923 5.62 -6.02 24.54
CA ASP A 923 5.47 -4.59 24.28
C ASP A 923 6.68 -3.99 23.54
N ILE A 924 6.44 -2.89 22.83
CA ILE A 924 7.47 -2.04 22.18
C ILE A 924 7.40 -0.63 22.79
N PRO A 925 8.03 -0.38 23.96
CA PRO A 925 8.04 0.94 24.59
C PRO A 925 9.15 1.85 24.03
N GLY A 926 9.03 3.15 24.32
CA GLY A 926 10.14 4.10 24.18
C GLY A 926 10.53 4.45 22.73
N VAL A 927 9.61 4.29 21.78
CA VAL A 927 9.87 4.63 20.37
C VAL A 927 9.78 6.15 20.16
N THR A 928 10.78 6.72 19.50
CA THR A 928 10.73 8.09 18.98
C THR A 928 10.96 8.05 17.47
N ILE A 929 9.99 8.57 16.72
CA ILE A 929 10.05 8.80 15.28
C ILE A 929 10.12 10.30 15.08
N ARG A 930 11.18 10.81 14.44
CA ARG A 930 11.29 12.26 14.18
C ARG A 930 11.97 12.64 12.89
N ASP A 931 11.68 13.86 12.43
CA ASP A 931 12.34 14.51 11.29
C ASP A 931 12.30 13.66 10.01
N THR A 932 11.32 12.76 9.87
CA THR A 932 11.28 11.71 8.85
C THR A 932 10.24 12.04 7.79
N ASP A 933 10.60 11.84 6.52
CA ASP A 933 9.68 12.04 5.39
C ASP A 933 9.28 10.70 4.78
N ILE A 934 7.98 10.52 4.57
CA ILE A 934 7.36 9.36 3.94
C ILE A 934 6.60 9.85 2.72
N HIS A 935 6.91 9.26 1.56
CA HIS A 935 6.32 9.65 0.29
C HIS A 935 5.84 8.42 -0.49
N ASP A 936 4.62 8.51 -1.01
CA ASP A 936 4.07 7.56 -1.98
C ASP A 936 4.00 6.12 -1.45
N SER A 937 3.71 5.93 -0.15
CA SER A 937 3.63 4.59 0.47
C SER A 937 2.58 3.72 -0.22
N THR A 938 2.84 2.42 -0.30
CA THR A 938 1.91 1.48 -0.96
C THR A 938 0.59 1.43 -0.20
N TYR A 939 0.65 1.29 1.12
CA TYR A 939 -0.48 1.38 2.04
C TYR A 939 -0.26 2.56 2.99
N ASP A 940 -0.21 2.33 4.29
CA ASP A 940 -0.12 3.39 5.29
C ASP A 940 1.25 4.10 5.33
N GLY A 941 1.28 5.31 5.87
CA GLY A 941 2.53 5.96 6.23
C GLY A 941 3.15 5.35 7.48
N ILE A 942 2.50 5.50 8.63
CA ILE A 942 2.89 4.85 9.90
C ILE A 942 1.77 3.92 10.36
N GLN A 943 2.09 2.65 10.58
CA GLN A 943 1.14 1.61 10.98
C GLN A 943 1.46 1.09 12.40
N PHE A 944 0.49 1.20 13.31
CA PHE A 944 0.48 0.50 14.60
C PHE A 944 -0.33 -0.78 14.44
N LYS A 945 0.38 -1.89 14.24
CA LYS A 945 -0.20 -3.17 13.83
C LYS A 945 -0.87 -3.90 14.99
N THR A 946 -1.97 -4.60 14.71
CA THR A 946 -2.65 -5.49 15.67
C THR A 946 -1.67 -6.55 16.22
N GLY A 947 -1.59 -6.70 17.55
CA GLY A 947 -0.69 -7.65 18.18
C GLY A 947 -1.00 -7.95 19.65
N GLY A 948 -0.31 -8.95 20.20
CA GLY A 948 -0.44 -9.44 21.58
C GLY A 948 0.29 -8.61 22.64
N GLY A 949 1.05 -7.59 22.26
CA GLY A 949 1.65 -6.56 23.12
C GLY A 949 1.04 -5.17 22.91
N ALA A 950 1.61 -4.16 23.57
CA ALA A 950 1.28 -2.74 23.43
C ALA A 950 2.49 -1.91 22.95
N MET A 951 2.22 -0.74 22.39
CA MET A 951 3.23 0.24 21.95
C MET A 951 3.04 1.56 22.73
N PRO A 952 3.45 1.63 24.01
CA PRO A 952 3.17 2.78 24.87
C PRO A 952 4.13 3.95 24.64
N GLY A 953 3.58 5.17 24.70
CA GLY A 953 4.35 6.42 24.69
C GLY A 953 5.17 6.66 23.42
N VAL A 954 4.68 6.25 22.25
CA VAL A 954 5.34 6.52 20.97
C VAL A 954 5.33 8.03 20.71
N LYS A 955 6.47 8.61 20.32
CA LYS A 955 6.55 10.03 19.96
C LYS A 955 6.78 10.18 18.46
N VAL A 956 5.94 10.95 17.79
CA VAL A 956 6.06 11.25 16.35
C VAL A 956 6.22 12.76 16.19
N GLN A 957 7.39 13.22 15.73
CA GLN A 957 7.77 14.64 15.77
C GLN A 957 8.36 15.12 14.45
N ASN A 958 7.88 16.22 13.87
CA ASN A 958 8.41 16.76 12.60
C ASN A 958 8.40 15.71 11.46
N VAL A 959 7.28 15.00 11.30
CA VAL A 959 7.14 13.96 10.27
C VAL A 959 6.26 14.47 9.15
N THR A 960 6.70 14.27 7.91
CA THR A 960 5.89 14.53 6.72
C THR A 960 5.45 13.21 6.10
N ILE A 961 4.16 13.04 5.84
CA ILE A 961 3.60 11.90 5.12
C ILE A 961 2.83 12.45 3.92
N THR A 962 3.17 11.99 2.73
CA THR A 962 2.55 12.44 1.48
C THR A 962 2.17 11.22 0.66
N LYS A 963 0.92 11.15 0.20
CA LYS A 963 0.44 10.14 -0.74
C LYS A 963 0.51 8.69 -0.22
N SER A 964 -0.30 8.35 0.78
CA SER A 964 -0.58 6.94 1.12
C SER A 964 -1.56 6.37 0.11
N ASN A 965 -1.09 5.58 -0.86
CA ASN A 965 -1.90 5.21 -2.04
C ASN A 965 -3.12 4.37 -1.70
N ASN A 966 -2.94 3.37 -0.83
CA ASN A 966 -3.99 2.41 -0.48
C ASN A 966 -4.22 2.34 1.03
N GLY A 967 -3.92 3.41 1.76
CA GLY A 967 -4.06 3.43 3.22
C GLY A 967 -4.16 4.82 3.80
N SER A 968 -3.96 4.91 5.11
CA SER A 968 -4.00 6.16 5.87
C SER A 968 -2.61 6.80 5.98
N GLY A 969 -2.53 8.08 6.35
CA GLY A 969 -1.25 8.66 6.76
C GLY A 969 -0.69 7.94 7.99
N ILE A 970 -1.50 7.84 9.04
CA ILE A 970 -1.23 7.06 10.24
C ILE A 970 -2.41 6.13 10.52
N LEU A 971 -2.15 4.83 10.66
CA LEU A 971 -3.15 3.80 10.98
C LEU A 971 -2.87 3.20 12.36
N ALA A 972 -3.88 3.17 13.23
CA ALA A 972 -3.93 2.28 14.37
C ALA A 972 -4.98 1.18 14.15
N MET A 973 -4.51 -0.05 13.99
CA MET A 973 -5.41 -1.18 13.69
C MET A 973 -6.32 -1.53 14.87
N GLY A 974 -7.39 -2.27 14.61
CA GLY A 974 -8.46 -2.58 15.56
C GLY A 974 -8.02 -3.39 16.77
N GLY A 975 -6.88 -4.08 16.70
CA GLY A 975 -6.27 -4.77 17.85
C GLY A 975 -5.07 -4.04 18.45
N ALA A 976 -4.72 -2.84 17.97
CA ALA A 976 -3.59 -2.08 18.48
C ALA A 976 -3.85 -1.54 19.90
N ARG A 977 -2.79 -1.48 20.71
CA ARG A 977 -2.82 -1.01 22.11
C ARG A 977 -1.61 -0.14 22.41
N GLY A 978 -1.77 0.84 23.29
CA GLY A 978 -0.74 1.82 23.61
C GLY A 978 -1.18 3.23 23.25
N ASP A 979 -0.22 4.10 22.98
CA ASP A 979 -0.48 5.50 22.67
C ASP A 979 0.66 6.13 21.86
N ALA A 980 0.29 7.12 21.04
CA ALA A 980 1.23 7.98 20.32
C ALA A 980 0.90 9.46 20.49
N GLU A 981 1.92 10.28 20.70
CA GLU A 981 1.85 11.74 20.71
C GLU A 981 2.41 12.30 19.39
N LEU A 982 1.59 13.06 18.67
CA LEU A 982 1.93 13.67 17.39
C LEU A 982 2.26 15.16 17.54
N CYS A 983 3.44 15.58 17.10
CA CYS A 983 3.92 16.96 17.20
C CYS A 983 4.49 17.42 15.85
N ASN A 984 3.93 18.48 15.26
CA ASN A 984 4.37 18.98 13.95
C ASN A 984 4.40 17.87 12.87
N VAL A 985 3.31 17.12 12.76
CA VAL A 985 3.14 16.07 11.75
C VAL A 985 2.28 16.63 10.62
N THR A 986 2.79 16.58 9.38
CA THR A 986 2.07 17.02 8.19
C THR A 986 1.70 15.80 7.37
N ILE A 987 0.42 15.65 7.03
CA ILE A 987 -0.11 14.54 6.24
C ILE A 987 -0.91 15.11 5.08
N SER A 988 -0.76 14.54 3.89
CA SER A 988 -1.50 14.95 2.69
C SER A 988 -1.65 13.79 1.71
N ASP A 989 -2.73 13.83 0.93
CA ASP A 989 -3.01 12.91 -0.18
C ASP A 989 -3.10 11.41 0.21
N SER A 990 -3.45 11.10 1.46
CA SER A 990 -3.73 9.73 1.91
C SER A 990 -5.16 9.30 1.56
N ARG A 991 -5.32 8.11 0.96
CA ARG A 991 -6.61 7.59 0.48
C ARG A 991 -7.65 7.50 1.60
N ASP A 992 -7.28 6.89 2.73
CA ASP A 992 -8.22 6.54 3.80
C ASP A 992 -8.28 7.57 4.94
N GLY A 993 -7.63 8.71 4.74
CA GLY A 993 -7.55 9.81 5.69
C GLY A 993 -6.16 9.99 6.32
N ASP A 994 -6.00 11.08 7.05
CA ASP A 994 -4.70 11.46 7.56
C ASP A 994 -4.32 10.61 8.79
N VAL A 995 -5.28 10.43 9.70
CA VAL A 995 -5.14 9.60 10.89
C VAL A 995 -6.40 8.74 11.05
N LEU A 996 -6.22 7.42 11.06
CA LEU A 996 -7.30 6.44 11.24
C LEU A 996 -7.03 5.57 12.47
N VAL A 997 -8.03 5.45 13.33
CA VAL A 997 -8.06 4.49 14.43
C VAL A 997 -9.24 3.55 14.17
N GLU A 998 -8.94 2.30 13.86
CA GLU A 998 -9.96 1.32 13.51
C GLU A 998 -10.87 0.97 14.71
N PRO A 999 -12.14 0.64 14.47
CA PRO A 999 -13.04 0.14 15.50
C PRO A 999 -12.44 -1.03 16.29
N GLY A 1000 -12.58 -0.97 17.62
CA GLY A 1000 -12.02 -1.97 18.53
C GLY A 1000 -10.62 -1.63 19.04
N SER A 1001 -9.90 -0.71 18.39
CA SER A 1001 -8.55 -0.31 18.82
C SER A 1001 -8.60 0.31 20.20
N GLN A 1002 -7.64 -0.06 21.06
CA GLN A 1002 -7.42 0.59 22.36
C GLN A 1002 -6.27 1.62 22.27
N PHE A 1003 -5.69 1.78 21.08
CA PHE A 1003 -4.60 2.71 20.83
C PHE A 1003 -5.11 4.15 20.90
N LYS A 1004 -4.36 5.02 21.57
CA LYS A 1004 -4.72 6.44 21.72
C LYS A 1004 -3.78 7.33 20.93
N ILE A 1005 -4.33 8.24 20.15
CA ILE A 1005 -3.55 9.26 19.46
C ILE A 1005 -3.84 10.61 20.14
N THR A 1006 -2.77 11.28 20.55
CA THR A 1006 -2.81 12.63 21.13
C THR A 1006 -1.96 13.59 20.30
N TYR A 1007 -2.19 14.89 20.47
CA TYR A 1007 -1.49 15.94 19.74
C TYR A 1007 -0.79 16.89 20.71
N CYS A 1008 0.42 17.35 20.36
CA CYS A 1008 1.14 18.37 21.11
C CYS A 1008 0.34 19.68 21.21
N PRO A 1009 0.45 20.43 22.33
CA PRO A 1009 -0.18 21.75 22.47
C PRO A 1009 0.22 22.70 21.33
N GLY A 1010 -0.76 23.28 20.63
CA GLY A 1010 -0.53 24.22 19.53
C GLY A 1010 -0.43 23.59 18.14
N ALA A 1011 -0.44 22.26 18.02
CA ALA A 1011 -0.69 21.59 16.74
C ALA A 1011 -2.19 21.70 16.40
N SER A 1012 -2.54 22.27 15.24
CA SER A 1012 -3.93 22.28 14.78
C SER A 1012 -4.31 20.91 14.21
N PRO A 1013 -5.52 20.39 14.49
CA PRO A 1013 -6.09 19.27 13.78
C PRO A 1013 -6.56 19.75 12.41
N THR A 1014 -5.63 20.08 11.50
CA THR A 1014 -5.96 20.23 10.08
C THR A 1014 -6.05 18.87 9.38
N ALA A 1015 -5.80 17.79 10.11
CA ALA A 1015 -5.89 16.43 9.62
C ALA A 1015 -7.35 16.02 9.34
N ARG A 1016 -7.63 15.57 8.12
CA ARG A 1016 -8.89 14.90 7.79
C ARG A 1016 -8.95 13.59 8.57
N VAL A 1017 -9.86 13.52 9.55
CA VAL A 1017 -10.24 12.25 10.17
C VAL A 1017 -11.08 11.50 9.15
N GLY A 1018 -10.56 10.36 8.64
CA GLY A 1018 -11.26 9.54 7.66
C GLY A 1018 -12.58 9.00 8.23
N GLN A 1019 -13.68 9.13 7.47
CA GLN A 1019 -14.90 8.36 7.69
C GLN A 1019 -14.88 7.14 6.77
N GLN A 1020 -15.26 5.99 7.32
CA GLN A 1020 -15.32 4.71 6.62
C GLN A 1020 -16.26 4.80 5.42
N LEU A 1021 -15.73 4.60 4.20
CA LEU A 1021 -16.55 4.20 3.07
C LEU A 1021 -16.87 2.71 3.26
N ALA A 1022 -18.10 2.39 3.62
CA ALA A 1022 -18.57 1.02 3.61
C ALA A 1022 -18.64 0.54 2.15
N GLY A 1023 -17.79 -0.42 1.79
CA GLY A 1023 -17.76 -1.12 0.51
C GLY A 1023 -17.60 -2.60 0.74
#